data_AF-A0A1J9S5I0-F1
#
_entry.id   AF-A0A1J9S5I0-F1
#
_cell.length_a   1.000
_cell.length_b   1.000
_cell.length_c   1.000
_cell.angle_alpha   90.00
_cell.angle_beta   90.00
_cell.angle_gamma   90.00
#
_symmetry.space_group_name_H-M   'P 1'
#
loop_
_entity.id
_entity.type
_entity.pdbx_description
1 polymer ?
#
loop_
_entity_poly.entity_id
_entity_poly.type
_entity_poly.pdbx_seq_one_letter_code
_entity_poly.pdbx_strand_id
1 'polypeptide(L)'
;MAAPANNDEEFRSHTQQSPLASQRAKQQGSVPSGAPNGRGFTGWFPLGYKEGFSQWWAGLSPAETEHKVLSFVPYLQRPPTHTQTGSAPPSTSPSSMDISGNPADDAQPVTTNSVTDPYGPRRWQSNLVQLSGKERALNEFTVERVGEEVENNLVMLHGYGAGLGFFYKNYEGLSRTRGWKLYALDLMGMGRSSRPPFRIHAKDHNGKITEAENWFIDALEEWRIKKGIDRFTLLGHSLGGYMAVAYALKYPGHLNKLILASPVGIPEDPYAVQSDMPEPSDSTMANEFTQDQGNTIGGSNPSAVKQADNNNFLNARSNAPPRESGKPPRKPLPKWLTYLWDANISPFSFVRWSGPIGPRLVSGWTSRRFSHLPTEESQALHDYSYSLFRQRGSGEYALAYVLAPGAFARSPLIRRIQSVGRQYLGPHAGPLPDGDRPSSSGAGQQRRENGLPVVFMYGENDWMDIAGGFAAEQKMKEEKERILAGKTEEEKKKDNGSAKVLVILKAGHHLYLDGWEQFNEVMREEMADVQQRERRRLEDKVYTASFAFFEAIWEAGITHCFVNLGSDHPSIIEAIVKGQNEKQGNFPKIITCPNEMVALSMADGYARLTNKPQCVIVHVDVGTQGLGAAVHNASCGRAPVLIFAGLSPYTIEGEMRGSRTEYIHWIQDVPDQKQIVAQYCRYTGEIKTGKNVKQMVNRALNFAMSDPKGPVYLYGAREPMEEDLEPYKLDQAFWNPVEPPALAPKAVKTIADALVTAAEPLIITGYSGRNHAAVGELVKLADTVPGLRVLDTGGSDMCFPANHPAWLSLRFGVEESIKTADVIVVIDCDVPWINTQCHPKEGAKIYHIDTDPLKQQMPVFYINALARYRADSELALNQLHSYISSSPDLSKQVKSAESEQRRQVLQASYKKKLATIESLAKPGDDGSYGASYLISRVRKACPQDTIWAIESVTNTAFVADQIQATIPGSWINCGGGGLGWSGGGALGIKLASDHTGSKKFVCQIVGDGTYLFSVPGSVYWISQRYGIPILTIVLNNKGWNAPRKSLLLVHPHGEGSKVSNEELNISFAPTPDYAGIARAASGGAVWAKQAGTVEELERLLPEAVECVKGGTSAVLDAHLDGPQGKYPGDKAALVG
;
A
#
# COMPACT_ATOMS: atom_id res chain seq x y z
N MET A 1 -1.82 -21.06 -64.40
CA MET A 1 -2.44 -22.34 -64.80
C MET A 1 -3.42 -22.70 -63.70
N ALA A 2 -4.65 -23.17 -63.89
CA ALA A 2 -5.59 -23.28 -64.99
C ALA A 2 -6.85 -23.93 -64.36
N ALA A 3 -8.04 -23.36 -64.56
CA ALA A 3 -9.31 -24.02 -64.19
C ALA A 3 -9.74 -25.02 -65.29
N PRO A 4 -10.62 -26.01 -65.01
CA PRO A 4 -12.09 -25.90 -65.23
C PRO A 4 -12.94 -26.58 -64.12
N ALA A 5 -14.29 -26.62 -64.09
CA ALA A 5 -15.40 -25.80 -64.63
C ALA A 5 -16.75 -26.24 -63.96
N ASN A 6 -17.90 -25.78 -64.45
CA ASN A 6 -19.26 -26.09 -63.96
C ASN A 6 -19.81 -27.46 -64.43
N ASN A 7 -20.92 -27.92 -63.80
CA ASN A 7 -22.20 -28.11 -64.50
C ASN A 7 -23.41 -28.28 -63.53
N ASP A 8 -24.59 -27.86 -64.00
CA ASP A 8 -25.90 -27.94 -63.34
C ASP A 8 -26.61 -29.29 -63.56
N GLU A 9 -27.65 -29.60 -62.74
CA GLU A 9 -28.99 -29.94 -63.25
C GLU A 9 -30.08 -29.97 -62.15
N GLU A 10 -31.29 -29.44 -62.47
CA GLU A 10 -32.54 -29.62 -61.70
C GLU A 10 -33.11 -31.04 -61.91
N PHE A 11 -33.90 -31.58 -60.96
CA PHE A 11 -35.25 -32.05 -61.32
C PHE A 11 -36.26 -32.02 -60.15
N ARG A 12 -37.49 -31.63 -60.52
CA ARG A 12 -38.74 -31.52 -59.73
C ARG A 12 -39.44 -32.91 -59.68
N SER A 13 -40.55 -33.22 -59.00
CA SER A 13 -41.48 -32.61 -58.02
C SER A 13 -42.52 -33.70 -57.65
N HIS A 14 -43.26 -33.56 -56.53
CA HIS A 14 -44.72 -33.80 -56.37
C HIS A 14 -45.07 -33.76 -54.86
N THR A 15 -45.67 -32.71 -54.29
CA THR A 15 -47.09 -32.25 -54.33
C THR A 15 -48.16 -33.26 -53.92
N GLN A 16 -48.79 -33.03 -52.76
CA GLN A 16 -50.24 -32.77 -52.67
C GLN A 16 -50.60 -32.01 -51.37
N GLN A 17 -51.85 -31.56 -51.25
CA GLN A 17 -52.22 -30.25 -50.71
C GLN A 17 -53.44 -30.30 -49.78
N SER A 18 -53.50 -29.39 -48.79
CA SER A 18 -54.70 -28.58 -48.40
C SER A 18 -55.96 -29.31 -47.85
N PRO A 19 -56.98 -28.64 -47.24
CA PRO A 19 -57.20 -27.18 -47.16
C PRO A 19 -57.73 -26.59 -45.83
N LEU A 20 -57.47 -25.30 -45.60
CA LEU A 20 -58.49 -24.22 -45.67
C LEU A 20 -57.92 -22.89 -45.17
N ALA A 21 -58.36 -21.79 -45.79
CA ALA A 21 -57.90 -20.43 -45.52
C ALA A 21 -59.10 -19.47 -45.34
N SER A 22 -58.79 -18.19 -45.10
CA SER A 22 -59.70 -17.02 -45.14
C SER A 22 -60.54 -16.72 -43.88
N GLN A 23 -60.08 -15.73 -43.10
CA GLN A 23 -60.74 -14.41 -42.99
C GLN A 23 -60.03 -13.51 -41.96
N ARG A 24 -59.29 -12.48 -42.41
CA ARG A 24 -59.01 -11.23 -41.64
C ARG A 24 -58.30 -10.18 -42.51
N ALA A 25 -59.08 -9.38 -43.23
CA ALA A 25 -58.66 -8.08 -43.76
C ALA A 25 -59.89 -7.19 -43.97
N LYS A 26 -59.75 -5.90 -43.68
CA LYS A 26 -60.77 -4.82 -43.78
C LYS A 26 -61.93 -4.88 -42.76
N GLN A 27 -61.77 -4.15 -41.65
CA GLN A 27 -62.73 -3.14 -41.17
C GLN A 27 -62.16 -2.39 -39.96
N GLN A 28 -61.58 -1.21 -40.19
CA GLN A 28 -61.50 -0.13 -39.19
C GLN A 28 -61.78 1.18 -39.92
N GLY A 29 -62.82 1.87 -39.47
CA GLY A 29 -63.27 3.16 -40.00
C GLY A 29 -64.41 3.69 -39.13
N SER A 30 -64.35 5.00 -38.84
CA SER A 30 -65.33 5.81 -38.10
C SER A 30 -65.67 5.43 -36.64
N VAL A 31 -65.32 6.36 -35.77
CA VAL A 31 -65.87 6.59 -34.42
C VAL A 31 -67.37 6.96 -34.50
N PRO A 32 -68.17 6.64 -33.47
CA PRO A 32 -69.20 7.58 -33.02
C PRO A 32 -69.02 8.00 -31.55
N SER A 33 -69.09 9.29 -31.32
CA SER A 33 -69.21 9.93 -30.01
C SER A 33 -70.59 9.70 -29.37
N GLY A 34 -70.64 9.44 -28.06
CA GLY A 34 -71.92 9.42 -27.33
C GLY A 34 -71.77 9.10 -25.85
N ALA A 35 -71.67 10.13 -25.00
CA ALA A 35 -71.84 9.97 -23.56
C ALA A 35 -73.33 9.86 -23.20
N PRO A 36 -73.66 9.16 -22.11
CA PRO A 36 -74.59 9.76 -21.16
C PRO A 36 -74.11 9.71 -19.71
N ASN A 37 -74.48 10.75 -18.96
CA ASN A 37 -74.23 10.86 -17.52
C ASN A 37 -74.95 9.76 -16.73
N GLY A 38 -74.23 9.13 -15.80
CA GLY A 38 -74.80 8.20 -14.83
C GLY A 38 -73.90 8.03 -13.61
N ARG A 39 -74.02 8.91 -12.61
CA ARG A 39 -73.38 8.74 -11.30
C ARG A 39 -74.01 7.57 -10.54
N GLY A 40 -73.45 6.38 -10.72
CA GLY A 40 -73.78 5.17 -9.98
C GLY A 40 -72.52 4.49 -9.42
N PHE A 41 -72.73 3.49 -8.56
CA PHE A 41 -71.68 2.74 -7.84
C PHE A 41 -70.68 1.97 -8.75
N THR A 42 -70.89 2.01 -10.07
CA THR A 42 -70.07 1.35 -11.10
C THR A 42 -68.75 2.04 -11.39
N GLY A 43 -68.59 3.33 -11.08
CA GLY A 43 -67.37 4.09 -11.39
C GLY A 43 -66.14 3.75 -10.54
N TRP A 44 -66.26 2.90 -9.51
CA TRP A 44 -65.17 2.56 -8.59
C TRP A 44 -64.43 1.26 -8.91
N PHE A 45 -64.98 0.43 -9.80
CA PHE A 45 -64.47 -0.91 -10.14
C PHE A 45 -64.60 -1.15 -11.65
N PRO A 46 -63.53 -0.95 -12.45
CA PRO A 46 -63.63 -0.91 -13.91
C PRO A 46 -63.86 -2.28 -14.57
N LEU A 47 -63.44 -3.38 -13.95
CA LEU A 47 -63.80 -4.72 -14.44
C LEU A 47 -65.33 -4.92 -14.31
N GLY A 48 -65.97 -5.41 -15.37
CA GLY A 48 -67.38 -5.79 -15.36
C GLY A 48 -67.64 -7.05 -14.53
N TYR A 49 -68.90 -7.31 -14.15
CA TYR A 49 -69.25 -8.51 -13.37
C TYR A 49 -68.91 -9.81 -14.13
N LYS A 50 -69.14 -9.84 -15.44
CA LYS A 50 -68.81 -10.99 -16.30
C LYS A 50 -67.30 -11.22 -16.42
N GLU A 51 -66.52 -10.15 -16.52
CA GLU A 51 -65.06 -10.20 -16.67
C GLU A 51 -64.40 -10.63 -15.36
N GLY A 52 -64.83 -10.06 -14.22
CA GLY A 52 -64.41 -10.51 -12.90
C GLY A 52 -64.75 -11.98 -12.64
N PHE A 53 -65.98 -12.42 -12.95
CA PHE A 53 -66.35 -13.83 -12.87
C PHE A 53 -65.45 -14.71 -13.77
N SER A 54 -65.18 -14.27 -15.00
CA SER A 54 -64.30 -14.98 -15.93
C SER A 54 -62.86 -15.08 -15.42
N GLN A 55 -62.32 -14.04 -14.79
CA GLN A 55 -60.96 -14.03 -14.25
C GLN A 55 -60.86 -14.90 -12.98
N TRP A 56 -61.89 -14.88 -12.12
CA TRP A 56 -62.01 -15.79 -10.98
C TRP A 56 -62.09 -17.26 -11.43
N TRP A 57 -62.89 -17.55 -12.45
CA TRP A 57 -63.08 -18.89 -13.01
C TRP A 57 -61.86 -19.40 -13.79
N ALA A 58 -61.22 -18.55 -14.61
CA ALA A 58 -60.00 -18.88 -15.33
C ALA A 58 -58.85 -19.24 -14.40
N GLY A 59 -58.87 -18.71 -13.17
CA GLY A 59 -58.09 -19.28 -12.07
C GLY A 59 -56.57 -19.15 -12.19
N LEU A 60 -56.08 -18.30 -13.10
CA LEU A 60 -54.66 -18.10 -13.48
C LEU A 60 -53.69 -18.21 -12.29
N SER A 61 -52.64 -18.99 -12.50
CA SER A 61 -51.68 -19.31 -11.45
C SER A 61 -50.67 -18.17 -11.22
N PRO A 62 -50.12 -18.02 -10.00
CA PRO A 62 -49.10 -17.01 -9.73
C PRO A 62 -47.90 -17.07 -10.69
N ALA A 63 -47.44 -18.28 -11.03
CA ALA A 63 -46.34 -18.49 -11.98
C ALA A 63 -46.67 -17.96 -13.38
N GLU A 64 -47.85 -18.29 -13.94
CA GLU A 64 -48.27 -17.79 -15.26
C GLU A 64 -48.38 -16.26 -15.30
N THR A 65 -48.92 -15.66 -14.24
CA THR A 65 -49.06 -14.20 -14.17
C THR A 65 -47.72 -13.48 -13.97
N GLU A 66 -46.76 -14.07 -13.25
CA GLU A 66 -45.41 -13.53 -13.14
C GLU A 66 -44.66 -13.64 -14.47
N HIS A 67 -44.75 -14.78 -15.15
CA HIS A 67 -44.20 -14.98 -16.49
C HIS A 67 -44.71 -13.91 -17.47
N LYS A 68 -46.01 -13.60 -17.40
CA LYS A 68 -46.65 -12.53 -18.19
C LYS A 68 -46.04 -11.14 -17.87
N VAL A 69 -45.84 -10.80 -16.61
CA VAL A 69 -45.21 -9.51 -16.21
C VAL A 69 -43.73 -9.46 -16.63
N LEU A 70 -42.97 -10.54 -16.42
CA LEU A 70 -41.56 -10.61 -16.81
C LEU A 70 -41.36 -10.65 -18.34
N SER A 71 -42.39 -10.97 -19.13
CA SER A 71 -42.31 -10.93 -20.60
C SER A 71 -42.20 -9.51 -21.18
N PHE A 72 -42.48 -8.48 -20.37
CA PHE A 72 -42.24 -7.08 -20.73
C PHE A 72 -40.79 -6.62 -20.46
N VAL A 73 -39.91 -7.47 -19.92
CA VAL A 73 -38.47 -7.16 -19.80
C VAL A 73 -37.85 -7.14 -21.20
N PRO A 74 -37.26 -6.03 -21.68
CA PRO A 74 -36.70 -5.98 -23.02
C PRO A 74 -35.59 -7.01 -23.24
N TYR A 75 -35.48 -7.50 -24.47
CA TYR A 75 -34.54 -8.55 -24.92
C TYR A 75 -34.77 -9.97 -24.33
N LEU A 76 -35.58 -10.12 -23.27
CA LEU A 76 -35.93 -11.40 -22.66
C LEU A 76 -37.13 -12.06 -23.36
N GLN A 77 -36.91 -12.67 -24.53
CA GLN A 77 -37.98 -13.22 -25.39
C GLN A 77 -38.90 -14.25 -24.72
N ARG A 78 -38.40 -15.00 -23.74
CA ARG A 78 -39.18 -15.88 -22.86
C ARG A 78 -38.54 -15.83 -21.48
N PRO A 79 -39.19 -15.28 -20.44
CA PRO A 79 -38.61 -15.27 -19.10
C PRO A 79 -38.56 -16.69 -18.52
N PRO A 80 -37.49 -17.07 -17.80
CA PRO A 80 -37.48 -18.31 -17.02
C PRO A 80 -38.51 -18.18 -15.88
N THR A 81 -39.29 -19.23 -15.64
CA THR A 81 -40.29 -19.23 -14.57
C THR A 81 -40.50 -20.66 -14.08
N HIS A 82 -39.98 -20.99 -12.89
CA HIS A 82 -40.18 -22.32 -12.30
C HIS A 82 -41.65 -22.50 -11.89
N THR A 83 -42.16 -23.73 -11.90
CA THR A 83 -43.57 -24.02 -11.59
C THR A 83 -43.78 -24.65 -10.20
N GLN A 84 -42.71 -24.82 -9.42
CA GLN A 84 -42.74 -25.50 -8.11
C GLN A 84 -43.65 -24.80 -7.08
N THR A 85 -43.74 -23.46 -7.10
CA THR A 85 -44.75 -22.71 -6.32
C THR A 85 -45.78 -22.05 -7.22
N GLY A 86 -47.05 -22.33 -6.90
CA GLY A 86 -48.20 -21.73 -7.57
C GLY A 86 -48.44 -22.25 -8.98
N SER A 87 -48.43 -23.58 -9.18
CA SER A 87 -48.76 -24.27 -10.44
C SER A 87 -50.21 -24.75 -10.55
N ALA A 88 -50.99 -24.68 -9.47
CA ALA A 88 -52.40 -25.05 -9.44
C ALA A 88 -53.28 -23.95 -8.81
N PRO A 89 -54.55 -23.80 -9.21
CA PRO A 89 -55.52 -22.96 -8.50
C PRO A 89 -55.67 -23.41 -7.03
N PRO A 90 -55.89 -22.50 -6.06
CA PRO A 90 -56.06 -22.88 -4.66
C PRO A 90 -57.32 -23.73 -4.49
N SER A 91 -57.15 -25.01 -4.11
CA SER A 91 -58.26 -25.88 -3.73
C SER A 91 -58.55 -25.79 -2.23
N THR A 92 -59.74 -26.22 -1.80
CA THR A 92 -60.20 -26.12 -0.40
C THR A 92 -59.67 -27.22 0.53
N SER A 93 -58.75 -28.06 0.07
CA SER A 93 -58.18 -29.18 0.84
C SER A 93 -56.69 -28.96 1.13
N PRO A 94 -56.14 -29.49 2.24
CA PRO A 94 -54.74 -29.30 2.62
C PRO A 94 -53.81 -30.20 1.79
N SER A 95 -53.59 -29.87 0.52
CA SER A 95 -52.45 -30.38 -0.24
C SER A 95 -51.18 -29.74 0.32
N SER A 96 -50.24 -30.55 0.79
CA SER A 96 -48.86 -30.12 1.03
C SER A 96 -48.32 -29.43 -0.22
N MET A 97 -47.62 -28.31 -0.06
CA MET A 97 -46.72 -27.85 -1.12
C MET A 97 -45.69 -28.97 -1.30
N ASP A 98 -45.62 -29.57 -2.48
CA ASP A 98 -44.68 -30.65 -2.73
C ASP A 98 -43.29 -30.07 -3.04
N ILE A 99 -42.67 -29.53 -1.99
CA ILE A 99 -41.32 -28.95 -2.04
C ILE A 99 -40.25 -30.07 -2.12
N SER A 100 -40.68 -31.32 -2.21
CA SER A 100 -39.88 -32.52 -2.50
C SER A 100 -39.49 -32.67 -3.97
N GLY A 101 -39.67 -31.62 -4.79
CA GLY A 101 -39.39 -31.61 -6.22
C GLY A 101 -37.95 -31.98 -6.57
N ASN A 102 -37.79 -32.60 -7.74
CA ASN A 102 -36.47 -32.97 -8.27
C ASN A 102 -35.78 -31.69 -8.77
N PRO A 103 -34.45 -31.47 -8.62
CA PRO A 103 -33.77 -30.30 -9.19
C PRO A 103 -33.94 -30.12 -10.71
N ALA A 104 -34.46 -31.12 -11.41
CA ALA A 104 -34.91 -31.02 -12.80
C ALA A 104 -36.15 -30.13 -13.02
N ASP A 105 -36.92 -29.81 -11.97
CA ASP A 105 -38.11 -28.97 -11.98
C ASP A 105 -37.80 -27.45 -11.84
N ASP A 106 -36.52 -27.07 -11.76
CA ASP A 106 -36.08 -25.67 -11.85
C ASP A 106 -36.24 -25.15 -13.29
N ALA A 107 -36.53 -23.85 -13.45
CA ALA A 107 -36.60 -23.27 -14.78
C ALA A 107 -35.22 -23.20 -15.43
N GLN A 108 -35.11 -23.80 -16.62
CA GLN A 108 -33.88 -23.76 -17.40
C GLN A 108 -33.43 -22.30 -17.64
N PRO A 109 -32.14 -21.98 -17.40
CA PRO A 109 -31.63 -20.64 -17.56
C PRO A 109 -31.81 -20.14 -18.99
N VAL A 110 -32.37 -18.95 -19.15
CA VAL A 110 -32.46 -18.29 -20.45
C VAL A 110 -31.25 -17.40 -20.62
N THR A 111 -30.54 -17.53 -21.75
CA THR A 111 -29.33 -16.75 -22.03
C THR A 111 -29.55 -15.92 -23.29
N THR A 112 -29.47 -14.59 -23.18
CA THR A 112 -29.47 -13.70 -24.34
C THR A 112 -28.11 -13.74 -25.04
N ASN A 113 -28.05 -13.32 -26.30
CA ASN A 113 -26.80 -13.27 -27.07
C ASN A 113 -26.61 -11.87 -27.69
N SER A 114 -25.40 -11.56 -28.15
CA SER A 114 -25.06 -10.23 -28.69
C SER A 114 -25.82 -9.83 -29.97
N VAL A 115 -26.65 -10.72 -30.54
CA VAL A 115 -27.54 -10.43 -31.68
C VAL A 115 -28.94 -10.01 -31.19
N THR A 116 -29.40 -10.57 -30.07
CA THR A 116 -30.72 -10.27 -29.48
C THR A 116 -30.67 -9.26 -28.33
N ASP A 117 -29.49 -8.98 -27.78
CA ASP A 117 -29.26 -8.09 -26.64
C ASP A 117 -28.05 -7.18 -26.89
N PRO A 118 -28.26 -5.87 -27.16
CA PRO A 118 -27.18 -4.94 -27.51
C PRO A 118 -26.25 -4.61 -26.33
N TYR A 119 -26.59 -5.03 -25.10
CA TYR A 119 -25.79 -4.81 -23.90
C TYR A 119 -24.93 -6.04 -23.53
N GLY A 120 -24.90 -7.06 -24.38
CA GLY A 120 -24.12 -8.30 -24.24
C GLY A 120 -24.93 -9.47 -23.65
N PRO A 121 -24.37 -10.69 -23.68
CA PRO A 121 -25.08 -11.89 -23.25
C PRO A 121 -25.36 -11.87 -21.74
N ARG A 122 -26.64 -11.97 -21.36
CA ARG A 122 -27.11 -12.05 -19.97
C ARG A 122 -27.80 -13.38 -19.74
N ARG A 123 -27.50 -14.02 -18.60
CA ARG A 123 -28.19 -15.22 -18.12
C ARG A 123 -29.24 -14.81 -17.09
N TRP A 124 -30.44 -15.32 -17.29
CA TRP A 124 -31.62 -15.08 -16.48
C TRP A 124 -32.05 -16.40 -15.86
N GLN A 125 -32.38 -16.41 -14.57
CA GLN A 125 -32.82 -17.61 -13.83
C GLN A 125 -33.97 -17.29 -12.88
N SER A 126 -34.84 -18.27 -12.65
CA SER A 126 -35.95 -18.19 -11.69
C SER A 126 -36.01 -19.51 -10.93
N ASN A 127 -35.71 -19.48 -9.63
CA ASN A 127 -35.50 -20.67 -8.81
C ASN A 127 -36.29 -20.56 -7.50
N LEU A 128 -36.55 -21.70 -6.85
CA LEU A 128 -37.07 -21.74 -5.48
C LEU A 128 -35.96 -22.20 -4.53
N VAL A 129 -35.39 -21.27 -3.76
CA VAL A 129 -34.31 -21.59 -2.82
C VAL A 129 -34.89 -22.21 -1.55
N GLN A 130 -34.74 -23.53 -1.42
CA GLN A 130 -35.13 -24.26 -0.23
C GLN A 130 -34.39 -23.77 1.01
N LEU A 131 -35.13 -23.51 2.09
CA LEU A 131 -34.60 -23.11 3.40
C LEU A 131 -34.73 -24.26 4.43
N SER A 132 -34.17 -24.06 5.62
CA SER A 132 -34.19 -25.02 6.72
C SER A 132 -35.59 -25.14 7.33
N GLY A 133 -35.95 -26.32 7.81
CA GLY A 133 -37.28 -26.60 8.35
C GLY A 133 -38.34 -26.88 7.27
N LYS A 134 -39.53 -27.32 7.72
CA LYS A 134 -40.60 -27.78 6.84
C LYS A 134 -41.31 -26.61 6.16
N GLU A 135 -41.60 -26.76 4.86
CA GLU A 135 -42.38 -25.79 4.05
C GLU A 135 -41.78 -24.35 4.02
N ARG A 136 -40.45 -24.21 4.16
CA ARG A 136 -39.72 -22.93 4.05
C ARG A 136 -38.83 -22.90 2.80
N ALA A 137 -39.09 -21.94 1.91
CA ALA A 137 -38.32 -21.63 0.71
C ALA A 137 -38.59 -20.19 0.23
N LEU A 138 -37.63 -19.56 -0.46
CA LEU A 138 -37.78 -18.24 -1.09
C LEU A 138 -37.78 -18.34 -2.62
N ASN A 139 -38.71 -17.64 -3.29
CA ASN A 139 -38.66 -17.44 -4.74
C ASN A 139 -37.60 -16.38 -5.06
N GLU A 140 -36.73 -16.67 -6.01
CA GLU A 140 -35.73 -15.73 -6.52
C GLU A 140 -35.80 -15.58 -8.04
N PHE A 141 -35.51 -14.36 -8.51
CA PHE A 141 -35.23 -14.06 -9.90
C PHE A 141 -33.84 -13.43 -9.99
N THR A 142 -32.98 -13.97 -10.84
CA THR A 142 -31.56 -13.54 -10.91
C THR A 142 -31.12 -13.23 -12.33
N VAL A 143 -30.20 -12.26 -12.44
CA VAL A 143 -29.63 -11.81 -13.72
C VAL A 143 -28.13 -11.61 -13.57
N GLU A 144 -27.34 -12.25 -14.43
CA GLU A 144 -25.88 -12.13 -14.47
C GLU A 144 -25.38 -11.97 -15.91
N ARG A 145 -24.19 -11.40 -16.09
CA ARG A 145 -23.54 -11.21 -17.39
C ARG A 145 -22.65 -12.42 -17.70
N VAL A 146 -22.73 -12.97 -18.90
CA VAL A 146 -22.03 -14.22 -19.25
C VAL A 146 -20.60 -13.92 -19.68
N GLY A 147 -19.62 -14.58 -19.04
CA GLY A 147 -18.20 -14.40 -19.32
C GLY A 147 -17.55 -13.24 -18.55
N GLU A 148 -18.27 -12.62 -17.61
CA GLU A 148 -17.74 -11.62 -16.67
C GLU A 148 -17.71 -12.22 -15.25
N GLU A 149 -16.71 -11.87 -14.44
CA GLU A 149 -16.67 -12.25 -13.01
C GLU A 149 -17.65 -11.41 -12.19
N VAL A 150 -18.28 -12.01 -11.17
CA VAL A 150 -19.23 -11.31 -10.29
C VAL A 150 -18.49 -10.69 -9.12
N GLU A 151 -18.11 -9.42 -9.26
CA GLU A 151 -17.47 -8.64 -8.18
C GLU A 151 -18.47 -8.24 -7.08
N ASN A 152 -19.72 -7.93 -7.44
CA ASN A 152 -20.72 -7.31 -6.57
C ASN A 152 -22.12 -7.90 -6.76
N ASN A 153 -22.93 -7.86 -5.70
CA ASN A 153 -24.29 -8.41 -5.67
C ASN A 153 -25.29 -7.33 -5.24
N LEU A 154 -26.39 -7.16 -6.00
CA LEU A 154 -27.54 -6.32 -5.61
C LEU A 154 -28.73 -7.22 -5.29
N VAL A 155 -29.27 -7.11 -4.08
CA VAL A 155 -30.43 -7.85 -3.58
C VAL A 155 -31.60 -6.90 -3.41
N MET A 156 -32.76 -7.23 -3.98
CA MET A 156 -33.93 -6.35 -4.07
C MET A 156 -35.15 -7.00 -3.40
N LEU A 157 -35.73 -6.31 -2.41
CA LEU A 157 -36.90 -6.74 -1.65
C LEU A 157 -38.12 -5.85 -1.94
N HIS A 158 -39.24 -6.48 -2.24
CA HIS A 158 -40.51 -5.79 -2.54
C HIS A 158 -41.27 -5.35 -1.26
N GLY A 159 -42.29 -4.50 -1.44
CA GLY A 159 -43.17 -4.04 -0.37
C GLY A 159 -44.33 -4.99 -0.05
N TYR A 160 -45.17 -4.66 0.93
CA TYR A 160 -46.43 -5.40 1.13
C TYR A 160 -47.32 -5.28 -0.13
N GLY A 161 -48.10 -6.33 -0.42
CA GLY A 161 -48.97 -6.35 -1.60
C GLY A 161 -48.27 -6.33 -2.96
N ALA A 162 -46.96 -6.55 -3.01
CA ALA A 162 -46.18 -6.71 -4.23
C ALA A 162 -45.53 -8.11 -4.30
N GLY A 163 -44.77 -8.34 -5.37
CA GLY A 163 -43.85 -9.46 -5.57
C GLY A 163 -42.71 -9.03 -6.48
N LEU A 164 -41.70 -9.88 -6.68
CA LEU A 164 -40.50 -9.56 -7.46
C LEU A 164 -40.80 -9.16 -8.92
N GLY A 165 -41.96 -9.55 -9.47
CA GLY A 165 -42.41 -9.13 -10.80
C GLY A 165 -42.59 -7.61 -10.92
N PHE A 166 -42.79 -6.87 -9.81
CA PHE A 166 -42.93 -5.41 -9.85
C PHE A 166 -41.62 -4.71 -10.26
N PHE A 167 -40.45 -5.37 -10.18
CA PHE A 167 -39.17 -4.79 -10.62
C PHE A 167 -38.87 -4.98 -12.12
N TYR A 168 -39.85 -5.39 -12.95
CA TYR A 168 -39.61 -5.72 -14.38
C TYR A 168 -39.00 -4.57 -15.20
N LYS A 169 -39.37 -3.31 -14.91
CA LYS A 169 -38.76 -2.12 -15.56
C LYS A 169 -37.32 -1.84 -15.11
N ASN A 170 -36.83 -2.52 -14.07
CA ASN A 170 -35.51 -2.28 -13.47
C ASN A 170 -34.48 -3.32 -13.89
N TYR A 171 -34.87 -4.60 -14.03
CA TYR A 171 -33.92 -5.69 -14.33
C TYR A 171 -33.05 -5.43 -15.55
N GLU A 172 -33.64 -4.97 -16.66
CA GLU A 172 -32.90 -4.68 -17.88
C GLU A 172 -31.90 -3.53 -17.66
N GLY A 173 -32.36 -2.40 -17.11
CA GLY A 173 -31.55 -1.19 -16.93
C GLY A 173 -30.44 -1.32 -15.88
N LEU A 174 -30.59 -2.20 -14.89
CA LEU A 174 -29.60 -2.44 -13.84
C LEU A 174 -28.59 -3.54 -14.20
N SER A 175 -29.00 -4.56 -14.97
CA SER A 175 -28.09 -5.66 -15.39
C SER A 175 -27.14 -5.28 -16.54
N ARG A 176 -27.18 -4.02 -16.99
CA ARG A 176 -26.17 -3.45 -17.90
C ARG A 176 -24.81 -3.23 -17.20
N THR A 177 -24.81 -3.06 -15.87
CA THR A 177 -23.59 -2.76 -15.10
C THR A 177 -22.68 -3.99 -15.04
N ARG A 178 -21.44 -3.85 -15.51
CA ARG A 178 -20.43 -4.93 -15.49
C ARG A 178 -20.02 -5.30 -14.08
N GLY A 179 -19.70 -6.58 -13.85
CA GLY A 179 -19.27 -7.08 -12.54
C GLY A 179 -20.38 -7.18 -11.48
N TRP A 180 -21.64 -7.00 -11.86
CA TRP A 180 -22.80 -7.13 -10.96
C TRP A 180 -23.66 -8.34 -11.26
N LYS A 181 -24.14 -9.00 -10.20
CA LYS A 181 -25.25 -9.94 -10.25
C LYS A 181 -26.46 -9.38 -9.50
N LEU A 182 -27.63 -9.49 -10.12
CA LEU A 182 -28.90 -9.06 -9.55
C LEU A 182 -29.64 -10.24 -8.95
N TYR A 183 -30.26 -10.02 -7.79
CA TYR A 183 -31.20 -10.91 -7.15
C TYR A 183 -32.43 -10.10 -6.74
N ALA A 184 -33.61 -10.49 -7.18
CA ALA A 184 -34.87 -10.08 -6.55
C ALA A 184 -35.48 -11.25 -5.81
N LEU A 185 -35.97 -11.00 -4.61
CA LEU A 185 -36.49 -12.02 -3.71
C LEU A 185 -37.92 -11.69 -3.30
N ASP A 186 -38.78 -12.70 -3.29
CA ASP A 186 -40.06 -12.61 -2.59
C ASP A 186 -39.86 -12.88 -1.10
N LEU A 187 -40.36 -11.99 -0.23
CA LEU A 187 -40.29 -12.19 1.22
C LEU A 187 -41.03 -13.48 1.64
N MET A 188 -40.59 -14.13 2.73
CA MET A 188 -41.25 -15.34 3.24
C MET A 188 -42.75 -15.10 3.44
N GLY A 189 -43.59 -16.04 2.99
CA GLY A 189 -45.05 -15.91 3.04
C GLY A 189 -45.66 -14.83 2.13
N MET A 190 -44.88 -14.20 1.26
CA MET A 190 -45.31 -13.20 0.28
C MET A 190 -44.91 -13.62 -1.15
N GLY A 191 -45.38 -12.88 -2.16
CA GLY A 191 -45.13 -13.21 -3.57
C GLY A 191 -45.44 -14.67 -3.89
N ARG A 192 -44.48 -15.34 -4.53
CA ARG A 192 -44.46 -16.79 -4.83
C ARG A 192 -43.51 -17.58 -3.91
N SER A 193 -42.94 -16.96 -2.89
CA SER A 193 -42.24 -17.67 -1.81
C SER A 193 -43.17 -18.63 -1.07
N SER A 194 -42.59 -19.61 -0.38
CA SER A 194 -43.34 -20.54 0.47
C SER A 194 -44.23 -19.80 1.49
N ARG A 195 -45.37 -20.41 1.84
CA ARG A 195 -46.37 -19.83 2.75
C ARG A 195 -46.61 -20.70 4.00
N PRO A 196 -45.58 -20.98 4.81
CA PRO A 196 -45.72 -21.74 6.05
C PRO A 196 -46.63 -20.98 7.05
N PRO A 197 -47.33 -21.68 7.96
CA PRO A 197 -48.15 -21.02 8.97
C PRO A 197 -47.29 -20.19 9.93
N PHE A 198 -47.68 -18.93 10.16
CA PHE A 198 -47.03 -18.04 11.12
C PHE A 198 -47.69 -18.15 12.50
N ARG A 199 -46.89 -18.19 13.56
CA ARG A 199 -47.32 -18.18 14.97
C ARG A 199 -46.29 -17.38 15.77
N ILE A 200 -46.76 -16.67 16.79
CA ILE A 200 -45.93 -15.93 17.75
C ILE A 200 -45.88 -16.70 19.08
N HIS A 201 -44.70 -16.82 19.65
CA HIS A 201 -44.41 -17.53 20.90
C HIS A 201 -44.01 -16.58 22.04
N ALA A 202 -43.47 -15.40 21.72
CA ALA A 202 -43.09 -14.37 22.68
C ALA A 202 -44.29 -13.82 23.46
N LYS A 203 -44.06 -13.52 24.75
CA LYS A 203 -45.10 -13.07 25.69
C LYS A 203 -45.14 -11.56 25.86
N ASP A 204 -43.99 -10.89 25.87
CA ASP A 204 -43.89 -9.45 26.03
C ASP A 204 -43.98 -8.69 24.70
N HIS A 205 -44.34 -7.40 24.78
CA HIS A 205 -44.59 -6.56 23.60
C HIS A 205 -43.39 -6.48 22.65
N ASN A 206 -42.16 -6.34 23.17
CA ASN A 206 -40.98 -6.19 22.33
C ASN A 206 -40.55 -7.52 21.71
N GLY A 207 -40.60 -8.61 22.48
CA GLY A 207 -40.33 -9.96 21.99
C GLY A 207 -41.22 -10.34 20.81
N LYS A 208 -42.53 -10.01 20.87
CA LYS A 208 -43.47 -10.24 19.75
C LYS A 208 -43.09 -9.50 18.46
N ILE A 209 -42.58 -8.26 18.58
CA ILE A 209 -42.09 -7.50 17.41
C ILE A 209 -40.82 -8.15 16.86
N THR A 210 -39.85 -8.47 17.73
CA THR A 210 -38.57 -9.06 17.30
C THR A 210 -38.75 -10.43 16.66
N GLU A 211 -39.61 -11.29 17.18
CA GLU A 211 -39.94 -12.59 16.56
C GLU A 211 -40.58 -12.42 15.18
N ALA A 212 -41.49 -11.45 15.02
CA ALA A 212 -42.10 -11.12 13.73
C ALA A 212 -41.09 -10.54 12.71
N GLU A 213 -40.10 -9.75 13.16
CA GLU A 213 -39.00 -9.26 12.31
C GLU A 213 -38.05 -10.40 11.90
N ASN A 214 -37.61 -11.20 12.88
CA ASN A 214 -36.74 -12.38 12.71
C ASN A 214 -37.24 -13.31 11.61
N TRP A 215 -38.55 -13.60 11.60
CA TRP A 215 -39.18 -14.51 10.65
C TRP A 215 -38.91 -14.15 9.17
N PHE A 216 -38.77 -12.86 8.85
CA PHE A 216 -38.37 -12.40 7.52
C PHE A 216 -36.84 -12.34 7.34
N ILE A 217 -36.13 -11.71 8.28
CA ILE A 217 -34.69 -11.39 8.09
C ILE A 217 -33.78 -12.62 8.27
N ASP A 218 -34.20 -13.64 9.00
CA ASP A 218 -33.45 -14.90 9.17
C ASP A 218 -33.59 -15.81 7.94
N ALA A 219 -34.71 -15.69 7.21
CA ALA A 219 -34.85 -16.32 5.91
C ALA A 219 -33.92 -15.68 4.86
N LEU A 220 -33.74 -14.35 4.91
CA LEU A 220 -32.79 -13.63 4.06
C LEU A 220 -31.33 -14.00 4.37
N GLU A 221 -30.97 -14.12 5.66
CA GLU A 221 -29.63 -14.54 6.06
C GLU A 221 -29.33 -15.99 5.64
N GLU A 222 -30.27 -16.92 5.85
CA GLU A 222 -30.08 -18.30 5.41
C GLU A 222 -29.93 -18.40 3.88
N TRP A 223 -30.69 -17.59 3.13
CA TRP A 223 -30.53 -17.46 1.68
C TRP A 223 -29.14 -16.93 1.30
N ARG A 224 -28.63 -15.88 1.96
CA ARG A 224 -27.29 -15.31 1.72
C ARG A 224 -26.21 -16.38 1.88
N ILE A 225 -26.27 -17.14 2.98
CA ILE A 225 -25.34 -18.23 3.29
C ILE A 225 -25.38 -19.29 2.17
N LYS A 226 -26.58 -19.70 1.73
CA LYS A 226 -26.75 -20.70 0.66
C LYS A 226 -26.27 -20.23 -0.72
N LYS A 227 -26.16 -18.92 -0.95
CA LYS A 227 -25.57 -18.34 -2.16
C LYS A 227 -24.07 -18.08 -2.06
N GLY A 228 -23.44 -18.29 -0.90
CA GLY A 228 -22.02 -18.01 -0.69
C GLY A 228 -21.65 -16.53 -0.77
N ILE A 229 -22.61 -15.63 -0.54
CA ILE A 229 -22.42 -14.18 -0.68
C ILE A 229 -21.84 -13.62 0.63
N ASP A 230 -20.57 -13.21 0.64
CA ASP A 230 -19.96 -12.54 1.80
C ASP A 230 -20.64 -11.20 2.11
N ARG A 231 -20.72 -10.32 1.09
CA ARG A 231 -21.33 -8.99 1.17
C ARG A 231 -22.15 -8.63 -0.06
N PHE A 232 -23.17 -7.80 0.13
CA PHE A 232 -24.08 -7.33 -0.93
C PHE A 232 -24.64 -5.93 -0.68
N THR A 233 -25.18 -5.31 -1.72
CA THR A 233 -26.04 -4.12 -1.61
C THR A 233 -27.48 -4.57 -1.42
N LEU A 234 -28.16 -4.05 -0.40
CA LEU A 234 -29.55 -4.39 -0.11
C LEU A 234 -30.48 -3.21 -0.44
N LEU A 235 -31.30 -3.38 -1.46
CA LEU A 235 -32.44 -2.50 -1.79
C LEU A 235 -33.72 -3.07 -1.16
N GLY A 236 -34.42 -2.26 -0.37
CA GLY A 236 -35.74 -2.61 0.16
C GLY A 236 -36.79 -1.53 -0.14
N HIS A 237 -37.91 -1.94 -0.73
CA HIS A 237 -39.07 -1.06 -0.93
C HIS A 237 -40.09 -1.19 0.20
N SER A 238 -40.59 -0.08 0.75
CA SER A 238 -41.71 -0.06 1.70
C SER A 238 -41.47 -0.99 2.89
N LEU A 239 -42.26 -2.06 3.08
CA LEU A 239 -42.01 -3.12 4.07
C LEU A 239 -40.64 -3.80 3.90
N GLY A 240 -40.22 -4.09 2.66
CA GLY A 240 -38.88 -4.59 2.37
C GLY A 240 -37.78 -3.63 2.82
N GLY A 241 -38.03 -2.32 2.79
CA GLY A 241 -37.13 -1.31 3.35
C GLY A 241 -37.03 -1.38 4.87
N TYR A 242 -38.15 -1.60 5.56
CA TYR A 242 -38.16 -1.85 7.01
C TYR A 242 -37.38 -3.12 7.38
N MET A 243 -37.61 -4.22 6.66
CA MET A 243 -36.89 -5.48 6.88
C MET A 243 -35.40 -5.36 6.53
N ALA A 244 -35.03 -4.56 5.54
CA ALA A 244 -33.63 -4.29 5.21
C ALA A 244 -32.88 -3.53 6.32
N VAL A 245 -33.53 -2.58 7.01
CA VAL A 245 -32.97 -1.94 8.22
C VAL A 245 -32.86 -2.93 9.37
N ALA A 246 -33.88 -3.77 9.61
CA ALA A 246 -33.84 -4.78 10.66
C ALA A 246 -32.72 -5.82 10.42
N TYR A 247 -32.54 -6.27 9.17
CA TYR A 247 -31.43 -7.14 8.75
C TYR A 247 -30.07 -6.48 9.03
N ALA A 248 -29.86 -5.23 8.60
CA ALA A 248 -28.61 -4.50 8.83
C ALA A 248 -28.25 -4.34 10.32
N LEU A 249 -29.25 -4.27 11.20
CA LEU A 249 -29.05 -4.19 12.65
C LEU A 249 -28.78 -5.56 13.31
N LYS A 250 -29.28 -6.67 12.75
CA LYS A 250 -29.12 -8.04 13.30
C LYS A 250 -27.89 -8.76 12.75
N TYR A 251 -27.57 -8.58 11.47
CA TYR A 251 -26.52 -9.28 10.72
C TYR A 251 -25.47 -8.30 10.16
N PRO A 252 -24.68 -7.65 11.02
CA PRO A 252 -23.65 -6.69 10.62
C PRO A 252 -22.49 -7.35 9.86
N GLY A 253 -21.78 -6.54 9.07
CA GLY A 253 -20.65 -6.95 8.24
C GLY A 253 -21.03 -7.37 6.81
N HIS A 254 -22.26 -7.86 6.61
CA HIS A 254 -22.72 -8.46 5.35
C HIS A 254 -23.28 -7.48 4.32
N LEU A 255 -23.41 -6.18 4.65
CA LEU A 255 -23.84 -5.15 3.70
C LEU A 255 -22.67 -4.26 3.27
N ASN A 256 -22.61 -3.91 1.99
CA ASN A 256 -21.72 -2.85 1.47
C ASN A 256 -22.45 -1.50 1.30
N LYS A 257 -23.77 -1.52 1.08
CA LYS A 257 -24.67 -0.36 1.05
C LYS A 257 -26.11 -0.81 1.33
N LEU A 258 -26.90 0.08 1.93
CA LEU A 258 -28.32 -0.08 2.19
C LEU A 258 -29.12 0.99 1.42
N ILE A 259 -30.10 0.57 0.62
CA ILE A 259 -30.95 1.46 -0.19
C ILE A 259 -32.40 1.25 0.21
N LEU A 260 -33.07 2.33 0.58
CA LEU A 260 -34.40 2.34 1.18
C LEU A 260 -35.35 3.13 0.30
N ALA A 261 -36.13 2.42 -0.52
CA ALA A 261 -37.12 2.99 -1.43
C ALA A 261 -38.47 3.12 -0.72
N SER A 262 -38.92 4.33 -0.48
CA SER A 262 -40.16 4.68 0.23
C SER A 262 -40.40 3.83 1.50
N PRO A 263 -39.42 3.70 2.42
CA PRO A 263 -39.47 2.75 3.52
C PRO A 263 -40.62 3.05 4.48
N VAL A 264 -41.37 2.02 4.86
CA VAL A 264 -42.42 2.14 5.86
C VAL A 264 -41.83 2.29 7.26
N GLY A 265 -42.52 2.97 8.16
CA GLY A 265 -42.19 2.97 9.59
C GLY A 265 -41.00 3.83 10.01
N ILE A 266 -40.56 4.78 9.18
CA ILE A 266 -39.55 5.78 9.57
C ILE A 266 -40.07 6.67 10.73
N PRO A 267 -41.08 7.55 10.55
CA PRO A 267 -41.53 8.46 11.60
C PRO A 267 -42.15 7.73 12.80
N GLU A 268 -42.02 8.33 13.98
CA GLU A 268 -42.62 7.84 15.21
C GLU A 268 -44.06 8.34 15.36
N ASP A 269 -44.99 7.43 15.68
CA ASP A 269 -46.35 7.77 16.09
C ASP A 269 -46.59 7.31 17.55
N PRO A 270 -46.86 8.24 18.50
CA PRO A 270 -47.08 7.89 19.90
C PRO A 270 -48.24 6.92 20.16
N TYR A 271 -49.24 6.86 19.28
CA TYR A 271 -50.36 5.94 19.41
C TYR A 271 -50.04 4.54 18.84
N ALA A 272 -49.19 4.45 17.81
CA ALA A 272 -48.79 3.16 17.22
C ALA A 272 -47.84 2.35 18.11
N VAL A 273 -47.03 3.02 18.94
CA VAL A 273 -46.12 2.40 19.91
C VAL A 273 -46.86 1.93 21.18
N GLN A 274 -48.08 2.44 21.42
CA GLN A 274 -48.87 2.15 22.62
C GLN A 274 -50.15 1.35 22.35
N SER A 275 -50.46 1.01 21.09
CA SER A 275 -51.67 0.27 20.75
C SER A 275 -51.55 -1.21 21.12
N ASP A 276 -52.65 -1.79 21.61
CA ASP A 276 -52.73 -3.21 21.95
C ASP A 276 -52.37 -4.12 20.76
N MET A 277 -52.03 -5.37 21.06
CA MET A 277 -51.69 -6.40 20.07
C MET A 277 -52.75 -7.50 20.02
N PRO A 278 -52.89 -8.21 18.88
CA PRO A 278 -53.77 -9.37 18.79
C PRO A 278 -53.40 -10.48 19.80
N GLU A 279 -54.42 -11.13 20.34
CA GLU A 279 -54.33 -12.47 20.95
C GLU A 279 -54.28 -13.54 19.84
N PRO A 280 -53.77 -14.77 20.09
CA PRO A 280 -53.46 -15.73 19.03
C PRO A 280 -54.67 -16.50 18.47
N SER A 281 -55.65 -15.78 17.87
CA SER A 281 -56.66 -16.25 16.91
C SER A 281 -57.50 -15.08 16.30
N ASP A 282 -57.43 -14.81 14.98
CA ASP A 282 -58.40 -14.13 14.07
C ASP A 282 -59.32 -12.90 14.47
N SER A 283 -59.52 -11.79 13.68
CA SER A 283 -59.03 -11.43 12.31
C SER A 283 -59.18 -9.91 11.77
N THR A 284 -58.09 -9.24 11.24
CA THR A 284 -57.76 -7.87 10.57
C THR A 284 -58.68 -7.22 9.50
N MET A 285 -58.33 -5.97 9.12
CA MET A 285 -58.48 -5.32 7.81
C MET A 285 -57.32 -4.30 7.63
N ALA A 286 -56.61 -4.27 6.48
CA ALA A 286 -55.47 -3.34 6.26
C ALA A 286 -55.77 -2.13 5.36
N ASN A 287 -54.96 -1.07 5.52
CA ASN A 287 -55.21 0.27 4.96
C ASN A 287 -54.53 0.61 3.61
N GLU A 288 -53.63 -0.22 3.06
CA GLU A 288 -52.96 0.12 1.79
C GLU A 288 -53.92 0.12 0.58
N PHE A 289 -55.12 -0.43 0.76
CA PHE A 289 -56.18 -0.49 -0.25
C PHE A 289 -57.03 0.79 -0.35
N THR A 290 -56.80 1.81 0.49
CA THR A 290 -57.77 2.91 0.72
C THR A 290 -57.29 4.32 0.35
N GLN A 291 -56.12 4.50 -0.26
CA GLN A 291 -55.60 5.83 -0.63
C GLN A 291 -55.41 5.98 -2.15
N ASP A 292 -55.91 7.09 -2.71
CA ASP A 292 -55.94 7.36 -4.14
C ASP A 292 -54.68 8.08 -4.64
N GLN A 293 -54.02 7.52 -5.66
CA GLN A 293 -52.94 8.16 -6.43
C GLN A 293 -53.43 8.89 -7.71
N GLY A 294 -54.73 8.83 -8.01
CA GLY A 294 -55.26 9.07 -9.35
C GLY A 294 -55.38 10.52 -9.82
N ASN A 295 -54.61 11.50 -9.31
CA ASN A 295 -54.84 12.91 -9.65
C ASN A 295 -53.60 13.83 -9.66
N THR A 296 -52.47 13.39 -10.22
CA THR A 296 -51.22 14.19 -10.25
C THR A 296 -50.33 14.08 -11.50
N ILE A 297 -50.83 13.59 -12.64
CA ILE A 297 -50.08 13.61 -13.92
C ILE A 297 -50.92 14.24 -15.05
N GLY A 298 -50.98 15.57 -15.04
CA GLY A 298 -51.54 16.40 -16.11
C GLY A 298 -50.60 17.56 -16.43
N GLY A 299 -49.94 17.50 -17.59
CA GLY A 299 -48.84 18.42 -17.93
C GLY A 299 -49.27 19.87 -18.17
N SER A 300 -48.45 20.79 -17.67
CA SER A 300 -48.52 22.23 -17.98
C SER A 300 -48.32 22.51 -19.47
N ASN A 301 -49.17 23.36 -20.05
CA ASN A 301 -49.04 23.82 -21.45
C ASN A 301 -48.95 25.36 -21.50
N PRO A 302 -47.82 25.97 -21.91
CA PRO A 302 -47.62 27.42 -21.77
C PRO A 302 -47.84 28.19 -23.08
N SER A 303 -49.04 28.74 -23.33
CA SER A 303 -49.27 29.76 -24.38
C SER A 303 -50.55 30.61 -24.20
N ALA A 304 -50.36 31.93 -24.05
CA ALA A 304 -51.15 33.04 -24.64
C ALA A 304 -52.63 33.36 -24.26
N VAL A 305 -52.77 34.31 -23.31
CA VAL A 305 -53.54 35.60 -23.30
C VAL A 305 -55.07 35.71 -23.57
N LYS A 306 -55.70 36.48 -22.65
CA LYS A 306 -56.93 37.33 -22.69
C LYS A 306 -58.15 36.76 -21.94
N GLN A 307 -58.98 37.50 -21.18
CA GLN A 307 -58.97 38.79 -20.44
C GLN A 307 -60.45 39.24 -20.37
N ALA A 308 -61.04 39.25 -19.17
CA ALA A 308 -62.23 40.00 -18.71
C ALA A 308 -62.59 39.45 -17.31
N ASP A 309 -62.54 40.20 -16.20
CA ASP A 309 -63.47 41.27 -15.76
C ASP A 309 -64.83 40.68 -15.28
N ASN A 310 -65.52 41.07 -14.20
CA ASN A 310 -65.32 42.01 -13.07
C ASN A 310 -66.49 41.78 -12.04
N ASN A 311 -66.54 42.18 -10.75
CA ASN A 311 -65.62 42.93 -9.86
C ASN A 311 -65.96 42.73 -8.34
N ASN A 312 -65.00 43.03 -7.45
CA ASN A 312 -65.08 43.70 -6.11
C ASN A 312 -66.25 43.50 -5.10
N PHE A 313 -65.94 43.15 -3.84
CA PHE A 313 -66.50 43.86 -2.65
C PHE A 313 -65.60 43.77 -1.39
N LEU A 314 -65.48 44.92 -0.71
CA LEU A 314 -64.53 45.33 0.34
C LEU A 314 -64.72 44.73 1.76
N ASN A 315 -63.62 44.80 2.55
CA ASN A 315 -63.53 44.91 4.04
C ASN A 315 -64.05 43.71 4.89
N ALA A 316 -63.38 43.21 5.93
CA ALA A 316 -62.71 43.95 7.02
C ALA A 316 -61.67 43.07 7.80
N ARG A 317 -60.84 43.73 8.64
CA ARG A 317 -59.83 43.11 9.53
C ARG A 317 -60.39 42.72 10.91
N SER A 318 -59.57 41.93 11.63
CA SER A 318 -59.40 41.86 13.10
C SER A 318 -60.56 41.36 14.00
N ASN A 319 -60.41 40.15 14.56
CA ASN A 319 -60.07 39.93 15.99
C ASN A 319 -60.17 38.45 16.42
N ALA A 320 -59.06 37.84 16.87
CA ALA A 320 -59.03 36.66 17.75
C ALA A 320 -57.64 36.51 18.43
N PRO A 321 -57.56 36.12 19.72
CA PRO A 321 -56.32 36.05 20.52
C PRO A 321 -55.57 34.70 20.37
N PRO A 322 -54.34 34.54 20.92
CA PRO A 322 -53.47 33.42 20.57
C PRO A 322 -53.88 32.08 21.19
N ARG A 323 -53.45 30.98 20.57
CA ARG A 323 -53.47 29.62 21.15
C ARG A 323 -52.08 28.99 21.08
N GLU A 324 -51.62 28.52 22.24
CA GLU A 324 -50.43 27.67 22.35
C GLU A 324 -50.71 26.23 21.89
N SER A 325 -49.64 25.55 21.48
CA SER A 325 -49.42 24.08 21.46
C SER A 325 -50.57 23.13 21.06
N GLY A 326 -50.31 22.31 20.03
CA GLY A 326 -50.86 20.93 19.99
C GLY A 326 -51.34 20.43 18.62
N LYS A 327 -50.70 19.35 18.16
CA LYS A 327 -51.12 18.30 17.19
C LYS A 327 -52.09 18.69 16.04
N PRO A 328 -51.74 18.45 14.76
CA PRO A 328 -52.70 18.53 13.67
C PRO A 328 -53.82 17.48 13.83
N PRO A 329 -55.09 17.80 13.52
CA PRO A 329 -56.21 16.90 13.74
C PRO A 329 -56.24 15.79 12.68
N ARG A 330 -56.14 14.53 13.11
CA ARG A 330 -56.43 13.37 12.25
C ARG A 330 -57.89 12.98 12.35
N LYS A 331 -58.50 12.61 11.21
CA LYS A 331 -59.76 11.85 11.22
C LYS A 331 -59.47 10.48 11.86
N PRO A 332 -60.16 10.08 12.94
CA PRO A 332 -59.99 8.74 13.49
C PRO A 332 -60.42 7.71 12.44
N LEU A 333 -59.64 6.63 12.31
CA LEU A 333 -60.05 5.47 11.53
C LEU A 333 -61.39 4.95 12.09
N PRO A 334 -62.34 4.49 11.24
CA PRO A 334 -63.60 3.91 11.71
C PRO A 334 -63.34 2.78 12.71
N LYS A 335 -64.05 2.75 13.85
CA LYS A 335 -63.80 1.76 14.92
C LYS A 335 -63.86 0.29 14.46
N TRP A 336 -64.64 0.00 13.42
CA TRP A 336 -64.70 -1.34 12.83
C TRP A 336 -63.38 -1.75 12.16
N LEU A 337 -62.64 -0.79 11.60
CA LEU A 337 -61.38 -1.02 10.90
C LEU A 337 -60.22 -1.27 11.88
N THR A 338 -60.20 -0.58 13.02
CA THR A 338 -59.24 -0.85 14.11
C THR A 338 -59.56 -2.16 14.82
N TYR A 339 -60.84 -2.39 15.20
CA TYR A 339 -61.28 -3.66 15.81
C TYR A 339 -60.93 -4.86 14.94
N LEU A 340 -61.16 -4.75 13.62
CA LEU A 340 -60.69 -5.76 12.70
C LEU A 340 -59.16 -5.85 12.81
N TRP A 341 -58.37 -4.80 12.50
CA TRP A 341 -56.89 -4.83 12.53
C TRP A 341 -56.28 -5.45 13.78
N ASP A 342 -56.88 -5.27 14.95
CA ASP A 342 -56.38 -5.84 16.19
C ASP A 342 -56.62 -7.38 16.28
N ALA A 343 -57.02 -8.05 15.19
CA ALA A 343 -57.41 -9.46 15.20
C ALA A 343 -56.75 -10.46 14.15
N ASN A 344 -56.13 -10.07 12.99
CA ASN A 344 -55.43 -10.83 11.85
C ASN A 344 -55.82 -10.87 10.26
N ILE A 345 -56.99 -11.33 9.73
CA ILE A 345 -57.86 -10.74 8.61
C ILE A 345 -57.38 -9.87 7.42
N SER A 346 -56.29 -10.12 6.73
CA SER A 346 -55.79 -9.13 5.74
C SER A 346 -56.84 -8.68 4.68
N PRO A 347 -56.67 -7.56 3.94
CA PRO A 347 -57.54 -7.22 2.80
C PRO A 347 -57.57 -8.35 1.76
N PHE A 348 -56.47 -9.09 1.64
CA PHE A 348 -56.37 -10.27 0.79
C PHE A 348 -57.30 -11.39 1.28
N SER A 349 -57.63 -11.46 2.56
CA SER A 349 -58.71 -12.30 3.08
C SER A 349 -60.08 -11.90 2.55
N PHE A 350 -60.39 -10.60 2.44
CA PHE A 350 -61.62 -10.16 1.79
C PHE A 350 -61.63 -10.49 0.29
N VAL A 351 -60.48 -10.38 -0.39
CA VAL A 351 -60.32 -10.85 -1.78
C VAL A 351 -60.57 -12.37 -1.89
N ARG A 352 -60.11 -13.18 -0.93
CA ARG A 352 -60.36 -14.63 -0.87
C ARG A 352 -61.82 -14.97 -0.55
N TRP A 353 -62.42 -14.30 0.42
CA TRP A 353 -63.79 -14.57 0.90
C TRP A 353 -64.88 -14.07 -0.05
N SER A 354 -64.60 -13.00 -0.81
CA SER A 354 -65.55 -12.45 -1.79
C SER A 354 -65.69 -13.27 -3.08
N GLY A 355 -64.89 -14.34 -3.23
CA GLY A 355 -65.05 -15.32 -4.31
C GLY A 355 -65.07 -14.66 -5.70
N PRO A 356 -66.13 -14.86 -6.52
CA PRO A 356 -66.22 -14.28 -7.86
C PRO A 356 -66.19 -12.74 -7.93
N ILE A 357 -66.38 -12.05 -6.80
CA ILE A 357 -66.33 -10.59 -6.69
C ILE A 357 -64.90 -10.10 -6.39
N GLY A 358 -64.03 -10.97 -5.87
CA GLY A 358 -62.64 -10.67 -5.49
C GLY A 358 -61.78 -9.96 -6.55
N PRO A 359 -61.70 -10.45 -7.81
CA PRO A 359 -60.94 -9.77 -8.85
C PRO A 359 -61.50 -8.39 -9.15
N ARG A 360 -62.82 -8.22 -9.02
CA ARG A 360 -63.49 -6.93 -9.17
C ARG A 360 -63.09 -5.94 -8.08
N LEU A 361 -62.94 -6.39 -6.82
CA LEU A 361 -62.42 -5.56 -5.73
C LEU A 361 -60.97 -5.13 -5.99
N VAL A 362 -60.11 -6.08 -6.40
CA VAL A 362 -58.71 -5.78 -6.75
C VAL A 362 -58.62 -4.81 -7.92
N SER A 363 -59.52 -4.91 -8.91
CA SER A 363 -59.57 -4.02 -10.08
C SER A 363 -59.68 -2.54 -9.70
N GLY A 364 -60.43 -2.21 -8.65
CA GLY A 364 -60.63 -0.84 -8.20
C GLY A 364 -59.40 -0.21 -7.56
N TRP A 365 -58.45 -1.02 -7.07
CA TRP A 365 -57.15 -0.59 -6.56
C TRP A 365 -56.10 -0.56 -7.68
N THR A 366 -55.97 -1.64 -8.46
CA THR A 366 -54.99 -1.71 -9.55
C THR A 366 -55.22 -0.65 -10.62
N SER A 367 -56.46 -0.34 -10.96
CA SER A 367 -56.76 0.66 -12.00
C SER A 367 -56.42 2.09 -11.60
N ARG A 368 -56.25 2.37 -10.30
CA ARG A 368 -55.82 3.67 -9.78
C ARG A 368 -54.30 3.71 -9.57
N ARG A 369 -53.69 2.55 -9.32
CA ARG A 369 -52.25 2.41 -9.05
C ARG A 369 -51.41 2.23 -10.33
N PHE A 370 -51.97 1.57 -11.34
CA PHE A 370 -51.31 1.28 -12.63
C PHE A 370 -51.90 2.09 -13.80
N SER A 371 -52.65 3.17 -13.53
CA SER A 371 -53.26 4.03 -14.57
C SER A 371 -52.25 4.77 -15.46
N HIS A 372 -51.00 4.88 -15.01
CA HIS A 372 -49.91 5.52 -15.73
C HIS A 372 -49.18 4.56 -16.70
N LEU A 373 -49.44 3.25 -16.62
CA LEU A 373 -48.81 2.23 -17.46
C LEU A 373 -49.62 1.94 -18.72
N PRO A 374 -48.97 1.45 -19.80
CA PRO A 374 -49.68 0.93 -20.98
C PRO A 374 -50.70 -0.14 -20.59
N THR A 375 -51.84 -0.18 -21.29
CA THR A 375 -52.99 -1.03 -20.93
C THR A 375 -52.64 -2.51 -20.74
N GLU A 376 -51.74 -3.05 -21.57
CA GLU A 376 -51.31 -4.45 -21.50
C GLU A 376 -50.46 -4.75 -20.25
N GLU A 377 -49.53 -3.85 -19.92
CA GLU A 377 -48.71 -3.92 -18.70
C GLU A 377 -49.56 -3.75 -17.44
N SER A 378 -50.47 -2.78 -17.45
CA SER A 378 -51.43 -2.51 -16.37
C SER A 378 -52.35 -3.71 -16.12
N GLN A 379 -52.82 -4.38 -17.18
CA GLN A 379 -53.61 -5.61 -17.07
C GLN A 379 -52.76 -6.79 -16.54
N ALA A 380 -51.52 -6.95 -17.01
CA ALA A 380 -50.64 -8.02 -16.54
C ALA A 380 -50.29 -7.87 -15.04
N LEU A 381 -49.98 -6.66 -14.59
CA LEU A 381 -49.77 -6.35 -13.18
C LEU A 381 -51.04 -6.49 -12.35
N HIS A 382 -52.22 -6.22 -12.93
CA HIS A 382 -53.49 -6.51 -12.28
C HIS A 382 -53.70 -8.02 -12.09
N ASP A 383 -53.52 -8.82 -13.15
CA ASP A 383 -53.63 -10.28 -13.10
C ASP A 383 -52.67 -10.88 -12.06
N TYR A 384 -51.42 -10.41 -12.02
CA TYR A 384 -50.40 -10.79 -11.04
C TYR A 384 -50.76 -10.35 -9.62
N SER A 385 -51.19 -9.10 -9.41
CA SER A 385 -51.62 -8.63 -8.09
C SER A 385 -52.77 -9.48 -7.55
N TYR A 386 -53.79 -9.77 -8.37
CA TYR A 386 -54.91 -10.61 -7.97
C TYR A 386 -54.49 -12.07 -7.71
N SER A 387 -53.60 -12.64 -8.54
CA SER A 387 -53.10 -14.01 -8.33
C SER A 387 -52.28 -14.15 -7.05
N LEU A 388 -51.53 -13.12 -6.65
CA LEU A 388 -50.83 -13.05 -5.35
C LEU A 388 -51.82 -12.93 -4.18
N PHE A 389 -52.83 -12.06 -4.27
CA PHE A 389 -53.74 -11.76 -3.15
C PHE A 389 -54.70 -12.92 -2.85
N ARG A 390 -55.05 -13.75 -3.83
CA ARG A 390 -55.88 -14.95 -3.60
C ARG A 390 -55.14 -16.14 -2.97
N GLN A 391 -53.81 -16.10 -2.80
CA GLN A 391 -53.05 -17.18 -2.17
C GLN A 391 -53.29 -17.27 -0.66
N ARG A 392 -52.98 -18.43 -0.04
CA ARG A 392 -53.12 -18.66 1.42
C ARG A 392 -52.37 -17.60 2.24
N GLY A 393 -52.97 -17.15 3.33
CA GLY A 393 -52.30 -16.28 4.29
C GLY A 393 -51.12 -16.96 5.00
N SER A 394 -50.08 -16.17 5.28
CA SER A 394 -48.83 -16.61 5.92
C SER A 394 -48.10 -15.37 6.49
N GLY A 395 -47.18 -14.77 5.74
CA GLY A 395 -46.38 -13.62 6.21
C GLY A 395 -47.20 -12.36 6.48
N GLU A 396 -48.39 -12.24 5.88
CA GLU A 396 -49.33 -11.17 6.22
C GLU A 396 -49.79 -11.19 7.69
N TYR A 397 -49.76 -12.34 8.36
CA TYR A 397 -50.12 -12.46 9.78
C TYR A 397 -49.05 -11.94 10.74
N ALA A 398 -47.82 -11.76 10.26
CA ALA A 398 -46.75 -11.10 11.01
C ALA A 398 -46.91 -9.57 11.02
N LEU A 399 -47.64 -9.01 10.05
CA LEU A 399 -47.73 -7.55 9.86
C LEU A 399 -48.48 -6.84 10.97
N ALA A 400 -49.46 -7.47 11.62
CA ALA A 400 -50.15 -6.88 12.77
C ALA A 400 -49.23 -6.71 14.00
N TYR A 401 -48.10 -7.45 14.05
CA TYR A 401 -47.06 -7.35 15.08
C TYR A 401 -45.94 -6.36 14.71
N VAL A 402 -45.71 -6.11 13.42
CA VAL A 402 -44.71 -5.14 12.94
C VAL A 402 -45.30 -3.73 12.78
N LEU A 403 -46.56 -3.63 12.33
CA LEU A 403 -47.26 -2.40 12.00
C LEU A 403 -48.56 -2.26 12.83
N ALA A 404 -48.92 -1.01 13.11
CA ALA A 404 -50.19 -0.59 13.68
C ALA A 404 -51.17 -0.13 12.56
N PRO A 405 -52.47 0.07 12.84
CA PRO A 405 -53.45 0.47 11.83
C PRO A 405 -53.01 1.75 11.09
N GLY A 406 -52.93 1.69 9.76
CA GLY A 406 -52.42 2.80 8.94
C GLY A 406 -50.93 2.75 8.60
N ALA A 407 -50.27 1.61 8.77
CA ALA A 407 -48.87 1.36 8.38
C ALA A 407 -47.81 2.14 9.17
N PHE A 408 -48.15 2.60 10.37
CA PHE A 408 -47.15 3.08 11.34
C PHE A 408 -46.43 1.89 11.98
N ALA A 409 -45.11 1.93 12.12
CA ALA A 409 -44.38 0.83 12.75
C ALA A 409 -44.58 0.82 14.27
N ARG A 410 -44.76 -0.38 14.83
CA ARG A 410 -44.78 -0.60 16.29
C ARG A 410 -43.38 -0.43 16.90
N SER A 411 -42.32 -0.68 16.12
CA SER A 411 -40.93 -0.31 16.40
C SER A 411 -40.41 0.70 15.36
N PRO A 412 -40.62 2.02 15.56
CA PRO A 412 -40.23 3.05 14.60
C PRO A 412 -38.74 3.04 14.27
N LEU A 413 -38.40 3.03 12.98
CA LEU A 413 -37.01 2.98 12.52
C LEU A 413 -36.22 4.22 12.97
N ILE A 414 -36.85 5.40 13.09
CA ILE A 414 -36.20 6.63 13.60
C ILE A 414 -35.63 6.52 15.03
N ARG A 415 -35.95 5.45 15.77
CA ARG A 415 -35.35 5.14 17.09
C ARG A 415 -34.04 4.34 16.99
N ARG A 416 -33.80 3.63 15.87
CA ARG A 416 -32.69 2.68 15.70
C ARG A 416 -31.84 2.87 14.43
N ILE A 417 -32.28 3.70 13.48
CA ILE A 417 -31.61 3.93 12.19
C ILE A 417 -30.20 4.52 12.34
N GLN A 418 -29.98 5.37 13.33
CA GLN A 418 -28.67 5.96 13.64
C GLN A 418 -27.61 4.92 14.03
N SER A 419 -28.06 3.75 14.51
CA SER A 419 -27.16 2.65 14.89
C SER A 419 -26.77 1.76 13.70
N VAL A 420 -27.33 1.94 12.50
CA VAL A 420 -26.99 1.10 11.33
C VAL A 420 -25.53 1.29 10.93
N GLY A 421 -24.79 0.18 10.76
CA GLY A 421 -23.36 0.22 10.46
C GLY A 421 -22.48 0.49 11.68
N ARG A 422 -23.01 0.35 12.91
CA ARG A 422 -22.32 0.65 14.19
C ARG A 422 -22.28 -0.54 15.16
N GLN A 423 -22.75 -1.69 14.72
CA GLN A 423 -22.84 -2.94 15.46
C GLN A 423 -21.44 -3.50 15.79
N TYR A 424 -21.39 -4.48 16.69
CA TYR A 424 -20.22 -5.32 16.88
C TYR A 424 -20.22 -6.48 15.87
N LEU A 425 -19.06 -6.74 15.26
CA LEU A 425 -18.84 -7.89 14.40
C LEU A 425 -18.55 -9.12 15.24
N GLY A 426 -19.31 -10.19 15.02
CA GLY A 426 -19.12 -11.50 15.65
C GLY A 426 -19.34 -12.64 14.66
N PRO A 427 -18.91 -13.88 15.00
CA PRO A 427 -19.12 -15.04 14.14
C PRO A 427 -20.60 -15.46 14.14
N HIS A 428 -21.36 -14.98 13.15
CA HIS A 428 -22.71 -15.47 12.86
C HIS A 428 -22.60 -16.82 12.12
N ALA A 429 -22.44 -17.90 12.88
CA ALA A 429 -22.23 -19.25 12.34
C ALA A 429 -23.49 -19.92 11.72
N GLY A 430 -24.63 -19.21 11.70
CA GLY A 430 -25.89 -19.64 11.11
C GLY A 430 -27.06 -18.75 11.53
N PRO A 431 -28.25 -18.91 10.93
CA PRO A 431 -29.47 -18.27 11.42
C PRO A 431 -29.80 -18.81 12.81
N LEU A 432 -29.87 -17.94 13.81
CA LEU A 432 -30.15 -18.30 15.20
C LEU A 432 -31.65 -18.60 15.37
N PRO A 433 -32.06 -19.82 15.78
CA PRO A 433 -33.43 -20.08 16.23
C PRO A 433 -33.74 -19.30 17.52
N ASP A 434 -35.02 -19.09 17.81
CA ASP A 434 -35.47 -18.24 18.91
C ASP A 434 -34.88 -18.62 20.28
N GLY A 435 -34.30 -17.64 20.96
CA GLY A 435 -34.10 -17.66 22.42
C GLY A 435 -32.66 -17.59 22.93
N ASP A 436 -31.68 -18.16 22.22
CA ASP A 436 -30.32 -18.28 22.76
C ASP A 436 -29.44 -17.05 22.45
N ARG A 437 -29.03 -16.37 23.53
CA ARG A 437 -27.92 -15.40 23.46
C ARG A 437 -26.63 -16.15 23.14
N PRO A 438 -25.75 -15.62 22.26
CA PRO A 438 -24.42 -16.19 22.11
C PRO A 438 -23.72 -16.18 23.46
N SER A 439 -23.18 -17.34 23.85
CA SER A 439 -22.47 -17.51 25.11
C SER A 439 -21.28 -16.55 25.16
N SER A 440 -21.09 -15.91 26.32
CA SER A 440 -20.03 -14.93 26.54
C SER A 440 -18.65 -15.62 26.65
N SER A 441 -18.12 -16.09 25.53
CA SER A 441 -16.80 -16.74 25.44
C SER A 441 -15.75 -15.79 24.86
N GLY A 442 -14.81 -15.37 25.72
CA GLY A 442 -13.55 -14.74 25.32
C GLY A 442 -13.59 -13.22 25.16
N ALA A 443 -12.89 -12.51 26.07
CA ALA A 443 -12.62 -11.09 25.98
C ALA A 443 -11.51 -10.76 24.95
N GLY A 444 -11.67 -11.25 23.71
CA GLY A 444 -10.94 -10.73 22.55
C GLY A 444 -11.56 -9.40 22.10
N GLN A 445 -10.77 -8.51 21.51
CA GLN A 445 -11.25 -7.21 21.02
C GLN A 445 -12.34 -7.40 19.94
N GLN A 446 -13.62 -7.29 20.32
CA GLN A 446 -14.74 -7.30 19.38
C GLN A 446 -14.68 -6.04 18.52
N ARG A 447 -14.34 -6.22 17.23
CA ARG A 447 -14.30 -5.16 16.22
C ARG A 447 -15.72 -4.65 15.96
N ARG A 448 -15.91 -3.34 15.85
CA ARG A 448 -17.19 -2.75 15.39
C ARG A 448 -17.19 -2.55 13.88
N GLU A 449 -18.38 -2.40 13.31
CA GLU A 449 -18.54 -1.81 11.99
C GLU A 449 -18.14 -0.33 11.98
N ASN A 450 -17.46 0.07 10.90
CA ASN A 450 -16.99 1.43 10.69
C ASN A 450 -17.97 2.24 9.80
N GLY A 451 -19.27 2.07 10.00
CA GLY A 451 -20.32 2.79 9.27
C GLY A 451 -20.72 2.12 7.95
N LEU A 452 -22.01 2.25 7.61
CA LEU A 452 -22.62 1.75 6.38
C LEU A 452 -23.18 2.95 5.57
N PRO A 453 -22.98 3.01 4.25
CA PRO A 453 -23.70 3.94 3.39
C PRO A 453 -25.19 3.61 3.31
N VAL A 454 -26.06 4.57 3.62
CA VAL A 454 -27.51 4.46 3.56
C VAL A 454 -28.10 5.52 2.63
N VAL A 455 -28.99 5.12 1.74
CA VAL A 455 -29.69 6.01 0.80
C VAL A 455 -31.19 5.87 1.00
N PHE A 456 -31.87 6.97 1.29
CA PHE A 456 -33.34 7.02 1.32
C PHE A 456 -33.83 7.61 0.00
N MET A 457 -34.79 6.96 -0.65
CA MET A 457 -35.40 7.41 -1.90
C MET A 457 -36.91 7.54 -1.71
N TYR A 458 -37.50 8.66 -2.11
CA TYR A 458 -38.96 8.86 -2.07
C TYR A 458 -39.46 9.36 -3.43
N GLY A 459 -40.72 9.10 -3.77
CA GLY A 459 -41.36 9.78 -4.91
C GLY A 459 -41.73 11.22 -4.58
N GLU A 460 -41.72 12.11 -5.57
CA GLU A 460 -42.20 13.50 -5.47
C GLU A 460 -43.64 13.58 -4.96
N ASN A 461 -44.47 12.60 -5.30
CA ASN A 461 -45.87 12.48 -4.87
C ASN A 461 -46.08 11.26 -3.95
N ASP A 462 -45.06 10.90 -3.16
CA ASP A 462 -45.17 9.81 -2.19
C ASP A 462 -46.06 10.20 -1.00
N TRP A 463 -46.80 9.21 -0.52
CA TRP A 463 -47.65 9.29 0.67
C TRP A 463 -46.89 8.92 1.95
N MET A 464 -45.67 8.38 1.82
CA MET A 464 -44.72 8.22 2.90
C MET A 464 -44.04 9.55 3.26
N ASP A 465 -43.63 9.68 4.52
CA ASP A 465 -43.09 10.93 5.07
C ASP A 465 -41.62 11.18 4.67
N ILE A 466 -41.44 11.98 3.61
CA ILE A 466 -40.11 12.44 3.15
C ILE A 466 -39.37 13.24 4.24
N ALA A 467 -40.08 14.00 5.09
CA ALA A 467 -39.46 14.73 6.19
C ALA A 467 -38.94 13.78 7.28
N GLY A 468 -39.63 12.65 7.49
CA GLY A 468 -39.11 11.52 8.27
C GLY A 468 -37.80 10.97 7.73
N GLY A 469 -37.64 10.91 6.39
CA GLY A 469 -36.38 10.58 5.73
C GLY A 469 -35.24 11.55 6.06
N PHE A 470 -35.49 12.86 5.96
CA PHE A 470 -34.50 13.89 6.35
C PHE A 470 -34.17 13.85 7.85
N ALA A 471 -35.15 13.58 8.71
CA ALA A 471 -34.90 13.38 10.14
C ALA A 471 -34.04 12.14 10.43
N ALA A 472 -34.19 11.06 9.66
CA ALA A 472 -33.34 9.88 9.75
C ALA A 472 -31.90 10.18 9.29
N GLU A 473 -31.74 10.88 8.16
CA GLU A 473 -30.44 11.35 7.67
C GLU A 473 -29.71 12.22 8.72
N GLN A 474 -30.43 13.17 9.34
CA GLN A 474 -29.87 14.03 10.38
C GLN A 474 -29.38 13.21 11.59
N LYS A 475 -30.20 12.30 12.12
CA LYS A 475 -29.78 11.45 13.25
C LYS A 475 -28.55 10.58 12.93
N MET A 476 -28.44 10.09 11.69
CA MET A 476 -27.26 9.33 11.26
C MET A 476 -26.00 10.20 11.19
N LYS A 477 -26.11 11.47 10.80
CA LYS A 477 -25.00 12.43 10.80
C LYS A 477 -24.58 12.78 12.23
N GLU A 478 -25.52 13.11 13.11
CA GLU A 478 -25.29 13.40 14.53
C GLU A 478 -24.57 12.24 15.25
N GLU A 479 -25.00 10.99 15.01
CA GLU A 479 -24.35 9.80 15.59
C GLU A 479 -22.94 9.54 15.01
N LYS A 480 -22.73 9.81 13.70
CA LYS A 480 -21.38 9.77 13.10
C LYS A 480 -20.46 10.80 13.74
N GLU A 481 -20.91 12.05 13.90
CA GLU A 481 -20.14 13.11 14.56
C GLU A 481 -19.82 12.75 16.01
N ARG A 482 -20.79 12.21 16.75
CA ARG A 482 -20.62 11.74 18.15
C ARG A 482 -19.59 10.61 18.28
N ILE A 483 -19.54 9.68 17.33
CA ILE A 483 -18.59 8.56 17.33
C ILE A 483 -17.18 9.00 16.89
N LEU A 484 -17.08 9.98 15.99
CA LEU A 484 -15.81 10.50 15.48
C LEU A 484 -15.22 11.65 16.33
N ALA A 485 -15.96 12.14 17.33
CA ALA A 485 -15.46 13.09 18.31
C ALA A 485 -14.23 12.51 19.07
N GLY A 486 -13.13 13.27 19.07
CA GLY A 486 -11.87 12.85 19.71
C GLY A 486 -11.09 11.74 18.99
N LYS A 487 -11.53 11.29 17.81
CA LYS A 487 -10.81 10.31 16.98
C LYS A 487 -9.68 10.94 16.16
N THR A 488 -8.65 10.14 15.86
CA THR A 488 -7.55 10.56 14.98
C THR A 488 -8.03 10.75 13.54
N GLU A 489 -7.31 11.54 12.74
CA GLU A 489 -7.66 11.75 11.32
C GLU A 489 -7.63 10.46 10.50
N GLU A 490 -6.79 9.49 10.87
CA GLU A 490 -6.76 8.17 10.25
C GLU A 490 -8.01 7.34 10.60
N GLU A 491 -8.44 7.34 11.87
CA GLU A 491 -9.69 6.70 12.29
C GLU A 491 -10.91 7.35 11.64
N LYS A 492 -10.93 8.68 11.47
CA LYS A 492 -12.00 9.40 10.76
C LYS A 492 -12.07 9.03 9.28
N LYS A 493 -10.92 8.91 8.60
CA LYS A 493 -10.85 8.46 7.20
C LYS A 493 -11.33 7.02 7.01
N LYS A 494 -11.19 6.17 8.04
CA LYS A 494 -11.66 4.77 8.04
C LYS A 494 -13.17 4.61 8.28
N ASP A 495 -13.92 5.70 8.43
CA ASP A 495 -15.38 5.69 8.61
C ASP A 495 -16.15 5.81 7.28
N ASN A 496 -16.81 4.73 6.90
CA ASN A 496 -17.61 4.60 5.68
C ASN A 496 -19.08 5.04 5.85
N GLY A 497 -19.49 5.48 7.03
CA GLY A 497 -20.88 5.86 7.30
C GLY A 497 -21.30 7.11 6.52
N SER A 498 -22.40 7.03 5.78
CA SER A 498 -23.00 8.19 5.13
C SER A 498 -24.52 7.99 5.01
N ALA A 499 -25.27 9.08 5.07
CA ALA A 499 -26.70 9.08 4.83
C ALA A 499 -27.04 10.19 3.83
N LYS A 500 -27.95 9.92 2.88
CA LYS A 500 -28.54 10.93 1.98
C LYS A 500 -29.99 10.61 1.64
N VAL A 501 -30.80 11.64 1.41
CA VAL A 501 -32.19 11.53 0.92
C VAL A 501 -32.24 12.01 -0.53
N LEU A 502 -32.95 11.28 -1.38
CA LEU A 502 -33.17 11.57 -2.80
C LEU A 502 -34.67 11.54 -3.11
N VAL A 503 -35.11 12.40 -4.04
CA VAL A 503 -36.51 12.47 -4.51
C VAL A 503 -36.56 12.13 -6.00
N ILE A 504 -37.36 11.13 -6.35
CA ILE A 504 -37.62 10.72 -7.73
C ILE A 504 -38.81 11.52 -8.26
N LEU A 505 -38.58 12.28 -9.33
CA LEU A 505 -39.55 13.17 -9.95
C LEU A 505 -40.65 12.38 -10.65
N LYS A 506 -41.88 12.91 -10.65
CA LYS A 506 -43.10 12.30 -11.23
C LYS A 506 -43.47 10.92 -10.67
N ALA A 507 -42.78 10.45 -9.63
CA ALA A 507 -43.06 9.18 -8.98
C ALA A 507 -44.00 9.33 -7.78
N GLY A 508 -44.78 8.28 -7.51
CA GLY A 508 -45.45 8.06 -6.22
C GLY A 508 -44.67 7.05 -5.38
N HIS A 509 -45.40 6.22 -4.64
CA HIS A 509 -44.83 5.22 -3.73
C HIS A 509 -43.96 4.17 -4.43
N HIS A 510 -44.40 3.70 -5.61
CA HIS A 510 -43.68 2.67 -6.35
C HIS A 510 -42.70 3.36 -7.29
N LEU A 511 -41.76 4.13 -6.74
CA LEU A 511 -40.84 4.96 -7.51
C LEU A 511 -40.02 4.21 -8.58
N TYR A 512 -39.82 2.91 -8.40
CA TYR A 512 -39.16 2.00 -9.34
C TYR A 512 -40.06 1.52 -10.50
N LEU A 513 -41.38 1.77 -10.43
CA LEU A 513 -42.37 1.61 -11.51
C LEU A 513 -42.78 2.98 -12.08
N ASP A 514 -43.23 3.89 -11.21
CA ASP A 514 -43.81 5.18 -11.56
C ASP A 514 -42.76 6.13 -12.23
N GLY A 515 -41.55 6.16 -11.67
CA GLY A 515 -40.40 6.98 -12.11
C GLY A 515 -39.17 6.14 -12.46
N TRP A 516 -39.41 4.95 -13.03
CA TRP A 516 -38.43 3.89 -13.22
C TRP A 516 -37.14 4.30 -13.95
N GLU A 517 -37.20 5.29 -14.86
CA GLU A 517 -36.03 5.78 -15.61
C GLU A 517 -35.01 6.46 -14.69
N GLN A 518 -35.44 7.48 -13.94
CA GLN A 518 -34.59 8.20 -12.97
C GLN A 518 -34.19 7.29 -11.81
N PHE A 519 -35.10 6.40 -11.35
CA PHE A 519 -34.73 5.40 -10.35
C PHE A 519 -33.59 4.49 -10.84
N ASN A 520 -33.67 3.97 -12.07
CA ASN A 520 -32.60 3.14 -12.64
C ASN A 520 -31.28 3.92 -12.86
N GLU A 521 -31.36 5.22 -13.15
CA GLU A 521 -30.19 6.10 -13.23
C GLU A 521 -29.49 6.24 -11.89
N VAL A 522 -30.22 6.68 -10.85
CA VAL A 522 -29.71 6.80 -9.49
C VAL A 522 -29.17 5.46 -8.96
N MET A 523 -29.89 4.35 -9.20
CA MET A 523 -29.41 3.03 -8.80
C MET A 523 -28.08 2.64 -9.46
N ARG A 524 -27.84 3.00 -10.73
CA ARG A 524 -26.54 2.78 -11.38
C ARG A 524 -25.44 3.66 -10.78
N GLU A 525 -25.73 4.90 -10.39
CA GLU A 525 -24.79 5.73 -9.63
C GLU A 525 -24.43 5.10 -8.27
N GLU A 526 -25.43 4.58 -7.55
CA GLU A 526 -25.20 3.91 -6.26
C GLU A 526 -24.37 2.62 -6.41
N MET A 527 -24.59 1.86 -7.49
CA MET A 527 -23.78 0.68 -7.84
C MET A 527 -22.33 1.08 -8.19
N ALA A 528 -22.12 2.17 -8.94
CA ALA A 528 -20.78 2.64 -9.27
C ALA A 528 -19.98 3.09 -8.02
N ASP A 529 -20.63 3.79 -7.06
CA ASP A 529 -20.00 4.15 -5.77
C ASP A 529 -19.63 2.90 -4.95
N VAL A 530 -20.45 1.84 -4.97
CA VAL A 530 -20.10 0.56 -4.31
C VAL A 530 -18.90 -0.11 -4.97
N GLN A 531 -18.84 -0.18 -6.31
CA GLN A 531 -17.67 -0.73 -7.01
C GLN A 531 -16.38 0.01 -6.66
N GLN A 532 -16.43 1.35 -6.62
CA GLN A 532 -15.27 2.15 -6.26
C GLN A 532 -14.82 1.92 -4.80
N ARG A 533 -15.76 1.75 -3.87
CA ARG A 533 -15.47 1.49 -2.44
C ARG A 533 -14.91 0.09 -2.19
N GLU A 534 -15.53 -0.95 -2.74
CA GLU A 534 -15.05 -2.32 -2.54
C GLU A 534 -13.70 -2.54 -3.22
N ARG A 535 -13.44 -1.91 -4.38
CA ARG A 535 -12.12 -1.92 -5.01
C ARG A 535 -11.04 -1.35 -4.09
N ARG A 536 -11.24 -0.13 -3.55
CA ARG A 536 -10.30 0.48 -2.57
C ARG A 536 -10.09 -0.39 -1.32
N ARG A 537 -11.17 -0.99 -0.80
CA ARG A 537 -11.12 -1.91 0.35
C ARG A 537 -10.30 -3.17 0.08
N LEU A 538 -10.22 -3.61 -1.17
CA LEU A 538 -9.38 -4.74 -1.60
C LEU A 538 -7.93 -4.30 -1.86
N GLU A 539 -7.73 -3.15 -2.50
CA GLU A 539 -6.41 -2.51 -2.69
C GLU A 539 -5.71 -2.28 -1.34
N ASP A 540 -6.43 -1.83 -0.30
CA ASP A 540 -5.92 -1.64 1.07
C ASP A 540 -5.44 -2.92 1.78
N LYS A 541 -5.74 -4.12 1.24
CA LYS A 541 -5.31 -5.41 1.82
C LYS A 541 -4.00 -5.93 1.22
N VAL A 542 -3.52 -5.34 0.14
CA VAL A 542 -2.47 -5.91 -0.71
C VAL A 542 -1.40 -4.86 -0.96
N TYR A 543 -0.15 -5.30 -1.06
CA TYR A 543 0.97 -4.42 -1.42
C TYR A 543 1.87 -5.09 -2.48
N THR A 544 2.67 -4.30 -3.20
CA THR A 544 3.61 -4.87 -4.17
C THR A 544 4.85 -5.43 -3.47
N ALA A 545 5.53 -6.38 -4.12
CA ALA A 545 6.84 -6.85 -3.69
C ALA A 545 7.87 -5.72 -3.54
N SER A 546 7.81 -4.68 -4.39
CA SER A 546 8.59 -3.44 -4.21
C SER A 546 8.28 -2.71 -2.90
N PHE A 547 7.02 -2.62 -2.48
CA PHE A 547 6.70 -2.03 -1.18
C PHE A 547 7.18 -2.93 -0.02
N ALA A 548 7.01 -4.25 -0.16
CA ALA A 548 7.52 -5.22 0.82
C ALA A 548 9.05 -5.18 0.94
N PHE A 549 9.79 -4.91 -0.15
CA PHE A 549 11.23 -4.67 -0.16
C PHE A 549 11.61 -3.42 0.64
N PHE A 550 10.92 -2.29 0.42
CA PHE A 550 11.17 -1.06 1.20
C PHE A 550 10.84 -1.24 2.69
N GLU A 551 9.77 -1.95 3.01
CA GLU A 551 9.45 -2.29 4.40
C GLU A 551 10.51 -3.21 5.01
N ALA A 552 11.06 -4.18 4.25
CA ALA A 552 12.13 -5.06 4.71
C ALA A 552 13.42 -4.31 5.07
N ILE A 553 13.88 -3.40 4.20
CA ILE A 553 15.11 -2.64 4.47
C ILE A 553 14.93 -1.68 5.65
N TRP A 554 13.73 -1.07 5.79
CA TRP A 554 13.40 -0.24 6.95
C TRP A 554 13.34 -1.06 8.25
N GLU A 555 12.66 -2.21 8.25
CA GLU A 555 12.60 -3.14 9.39
C GLU A 555 14.00 -3.63 9.80
N ALA A 556 14.93 -3.76 8.84
CA ALA A 556 16.34 -4.11 9.07
C ALA A 556 17.23 -2.91 9.45
N GLY A 557 16.67 -1.72 9.66
CA GLY A 557 17.39 -0.53 10.13
C GLY A 557 18.10 0.31 9.07
N ILE A 558 17.80 0.11 7.77
CA ILE A 558 18.25 1.01 6.69
C ILE A 558 17.41 2.29 6.72
N THR A 559 18.08 3.43 6.89
CA THR A 559 17.41 4.73 7.06
C THR A 559 17.49 5.60 5.81
N HIS A 560 18.45 5.33 4.93
CA HIS A 560 18.68 6.07 3.69
C HIS A 560 18.78 5.10 2.51
N CYS A 561 18.22 5.53 1.37
CA CYS A 561 18.32 4.84 0.10
C CYS A 561 18.84 5.80 -0.97
N PHE A 562 20.01 5.49 -1.53
CA PHE A 562 20.66 6.30 -2.56
C PHE A 562 20.29 5.75 -3.94
N VAL A 563 19.56 6.53 -4.74
CA VAL A 563 18.87 6.00 -5.93
C VAL A 563 19.36 6.67 -7.21
N ASN A 564 19.75 5.85 -8.18
CA ASN A 564 19.80 6.19 -9.60
C ASN A 564 18.78 5.30 -10.32
N LEU A 565 17.66 5.89 -10.74
CA LEU A 565 16.47 5.17 -11.18
C LEU A 565 16.41 5.12 -12.71
N GLY A 566 16.19 3.93 -13.25
CA GLY A 566 16.02 3.69 -14.69
C GLY A 566 14.65 3.14 -15.06
N SER A 567 14.49 2.68 -16.31
CA SER A 567 13.20 2.22 -16.84
C SER A 567 12.63 1.02 -16.08
N ASP A 568 13.46 0.09 -15.63
CA ASP A 568 13.19 -1.08 -14.78
C ASP A 568 12.54 -0.77 -13.42
N HIS A 569 12.51 0.49 -12.96
CA HIS A 569 12.04 0.86 -11.62
C HIS A 569 10.56 1.33 -11.44
N PRO A 570 9.53 1.07 -12.29
CA PRO A 570 8.20 1.67 -12.08
C PRO A 570 7.57 1.24 -10.75
N SER A 571 7.65 -0.05 -10.43
CA SER A 571 7.16 -0.62 -9.16
C SER A 571 7.89 -0.06 -7.94
N ILE A 572 9.19 0.24 -8.07
CA ILE A 572 10.03 0.84 -7.03
C ILE A 572 9.67 2.32 -6.84
N ILE A 573 9.41 3.06 -7.93
CA ILE A 573 8.96 4.46 -7.89
C ILE A 573 7.57 4.55 -7.23
N GLU A 574 6.64 3.69 -7.63
CA GLU A 574 5.30 3.61 -7.03
C GLU A 574 5.39 3.26 -5.53
N ALA A 575 6.22 2.28 -5.17
CA ALA A 575 6.46 1.92 -3.77
C ALA A 575 7.10 3.05 -2.94
N ILE A 576 7.99 3.86 -3.53
CA ILE A 576 8.54 5.06 -2.90
C ILE A 576 7.43 6.08 -2.61
N VAL A 577 6.58 6.39 -3.59
CA VAL A 577 5.49 7.37 -3.43
C VAL A 577 4.44 6.88 -2.44
N LYS A 578 4.00 5.63 -2.56
CA LYS A 578 3.08 4.98 -1.60
C LYS A 578 3.66 4.99 -0.19
N GLY A 579 4.93 4.62 -0.03
CA GLY A 579 5.64 4.63 1.25
C GLY A 579 5.73 6.01 1.89
N GLN A 580 6.07 7.05 1.11
CA GLN A 580 6.11 8.43 1.58
C GLN A 580 4.72 8.94 2.03
N ASN A 581 3.65 8.54 1.35
CA ASN A 581 2.28 8.92 1.70
C ASN A 581 1.75 8.18 2.95
N GLU A 582 2.02 6.88 3.06
CA GLU A 582 1.37 5.99 4.04
C GLU A 582 2.21 5.69 5.30
N LYS A 583 3.54 5.70 5.19
CA LYS A 583 4.47 5.29 6.25
C LYS A 583 5.27 6.48 6.79
N GLN A 584 4.57 7.57 7.13
CA GLN A 584 5.20 8.82 7.60
C GLN A 584 6.19 8.57 8.76
N GLY A 585 7.46 8.89 8.54
CA GLY A 585 8.56 8.65 9.50
C GLY A 585 9.00 7.19 9.67
N ASN A 586 8.37 6.24 8.97
CA ASN A 586 8.61 4.80 9.02
C ASN A 586 8.98 4.24 7.63
N PHE A 587 9.80 5.00 6.89
CA PHE A 587 10.23 4.68 5.53
C PHE A 587 11.62 5.28 5.25
N PRO A 588 12.49 4.65 4.44
CA PRO A 588 13.83 5.17 4.19
C PRO A 588 13.80 6.53 3.47
N LYS A 589 14.69 7.44 3.85
CA LYS A 589 14.87 8.71 3.16
C LYS A 589 15.52 8.47 1.79
N ILE A 590 14.79 8.80 0.72
CA ILE A 590 15.28 8.65 -0.66
C ILE A 590 16.16 9.83 -1.04
N ILE A 591 17.38 9.53 -1.50
CA ILE A 591 18.38 10.50 -1.96
C ILE A 591 18.68 10.19 -3.44
N THR A 592 18.26 11.07 -4.35
CA THR A 592 18.54 10.93 -5.78
C THR A 592 20.02 11.23 -6.05
N CYS A 593 20.71 10.32 -6.70
CA CYS A 593 22.12 10.42 -7.05
C CYS A 593 22.28 10.29 -8.57
N PRO A 594 22.65 11.37 -9.31
CA PRO A 594 22.83 11.32 -10.77
C PRO A 594 23.97 10.45 -11.30
N ASN A 595 24.66 9.71 -10.42
CA ASN A 595 25.73 8.79 -10.77
C ASN A 595 25.82 7.68 -9.71
N GLU A 596 25.92 6.44 -10.17
CA GLU A 596 25.85 5.19 -9.41
C GLU A 596 27.08 5.00 -8.51
N MET A 597 28.28 5.33 -9.00
CA MET A 597 29.50 5.29 -8.21
C MET A 597 29.45 6.30 -7.04
N VAL A 598 28.87 7.49 -7.25
CA VAL A 598 28.63 8.46 -6.18
C VAL A 598 27.57 7.95 -5.19
N ALA A 599 26.48 7.35 -5.67
CA ALA A 599 25.44 6.74 -4.83
C ALA A 599 26.02 5.65 -3.90
N LEU A 600 26.83 4.75 -4.45
CA LEU A 600 27.50 3.71 -3.67
C LEU A 600 28.56 4.26 -2.73
N SER A 601 29.33 5.28 -3.14
CA SER A 601 30.31 5.94 -2.27
C SER A 601 29.66 6.66 -1.09
N MET A 602 28.46 7.24 -1.26
CA MET A 602 27.67 7.79 -0.15
C MET A 602 27.21 6.71 0.84
N ALA A 603 26.73 5.56 0.34
CA ALA A 603 26.36 4.44 1.19
C ALA A 603 27.55 3.86 1.95
N ASP A 604 28.70 3.69 1.28
CA ASP A 604 29.97 3.25 1.87
C ASP A 604 30.44 4.22 2.97
N GLY A 605 30.50 5.53 2.69
CA GLY A 605 30.92 6.54 3.68
C GLY A 605 30.00 6.61 4.90
N TYR A 606 28.68 6.46 4.70
CA TYR A 606 27.72 6.33 5.80
C TYR A 606 27.99 5.06 6.63
N ALA A 607 28.22 3.93 5.95
CA ALA A 607 28.46 2.64 6.58
C ALA A 607 29.78 2.59 7.36
N ARG A 608 30.86 3.26 6.90
CA ARG A 608 32.12 3.37 7.65
C ARG A 608 31.96 4.11 8.97
N LEU A 609 31.28 5.27 8.97
CA LEU A 609 31.10 6.04 10.20
C LEU A 609 30.18 5.34 11.21
N THR A 610 29.16 4.61 10.74
CA THR A 610 28.08 4.07 11.61
C THR A 610 28.15 2.56 11.85
N ASN A 611 28.94 1.83 11.07
CA ASN A 611 28.88 0.37 10.95
C ASN A 611 27.45 -0.14 10.66
N LYS A 612 26.62 0.63 9.93
CA LYS A 612 25.25 0.28 9.51
C LYS A 612 25.06 0.40 7.99
N PRO A 613 24.54 -0.65 7.33
CA PRO A 613 24.42 -0.67 5.88
C PRO A 613 23.31 0.28 5.42
N GLN A 614 23.56 1.00 4.33
CA GLN A 614 22.53 1.74 3.61
C GLN A 614 22.21 1.05 2.27
N CYS A 615 21.05 1.37 1.70
CA CYS A 615 20.62 0.79 0.43
C CYS A 615 21.03 1.69 -0.74
N VAL A 616 21.47 1.09 -1.83
CA VAL A 616 21.73 1.74 -3.12
C VAL A 616 20.85 1.08 -4.16
N ILE A 617 20.09 1.86 -4.93
CA ILE A 617 19.28 1.38 -6.05
C ILE A 617 19.89 1.90 -7.34
N VAL A 618 20.18 0.99 -8.28
CA VAL A 618 20.74 1.31 -9.61
C VAL A 618 19.99 0.60 -10.73
N HIS A 619 20.11 1.13 -11.94
CA HIS A 619 19.54 0.54 -13.16
C HIS A 619 20.16 -0.85 -13.50
N VAL A 620 19.45 -1.61 -14.35
CA VAL A 620 19.96 -2.81 -15.05
C VAL A 620 21.35 -2.59 -15.66
N ASP A 621 22.04 -3.70 -15.95
CA ASP A 621 23.28 -3.78 -16.74
C ASP A 621 24.21 -2.57 -16.63
N VAL A 622 24.10 -1.57 -17.50
CA VAL A 622 24.96 -0.37 -17.51
C VAL A 622 24.93 0.43 -16.20
N GLY A 623 23.83 0.42 -15.44
CA GLY A 623 23.77 1.03 -14.11
C GLY A 623 24.55 0.22 -13.08
N THR A 624 24.52 -1.11 -13.20
CA THR A 624 25.38 -2.03 -12.43
C THR A 624 26.86 -1.87 -12.82
N GLN A 625 27.18 -1.65 -14.11
CA GLN A 625 28.52 -1.26 -14.55
C GLN A 625 28.92 0.13 -14.02
N GLY A 626 27.96 1.06 -13.96
CA GLY A 626 28.12 2.45 -13.48
C GLY A 626 28.49 2.58 -11.99
N LEU A 627 28.26 1.53 -11.19
CA LEU A 627 28.82 1.42 -9.83
C LEU A 627 30.36 1.53 -9.84
N GLY A 628 30.99 1.12 -10.94
CA GLY A 628 32.40 1.36 -11.26
C GLY A 628 33.34 0.94 -10.13
N ALA A 629 34.30 1.82 -9.81
CA ALA A 629 35.31 1.54 -8.79
C ALA A 629 34.75 1.50 -7.35
N ALA A 630 33.53 1.98 -7.10
CA ALA A 630 32.97 2.01 -5.74
C ALA A 630 32.63 0.61 -5.20
N VAL A 631 32.30 -0.37 -6.06
CA VAL A 631 32.04 -1.75 -5.60
C VAL A 631 33.33 -2.45 -5.16
N HIS A 632 34.45 -2.17 -5.84
CA HIS A 632 35.80 -2.59 -5.40
C HIS A 632 36.15 -1.97 -4.05
N ASN A 633 35.92 -0.67 -3.87
CA ASN A 633 36.20 0.04 -2.62
C ASN A 633 35.36 -0.47 -1.44
N ALA A 634 34.06 -0.68 -1.62
CA ALA A 634 33.21 -1.27 -0.59
C ALA A 634 33.66 -2.69 -0.22
N SER A 635 34.11 -3.49 -1.21
CA SER A 635 34.63 -4.84 -0.96
C SER A 635 35.96 -4.84 -0.21
N CYS A 636 36.97 -4.12 -0.70
CA CYS A 636 38.32 -4.12 -0.14
C CYS A 636 38.37 -3.39 1.20
N GLY A 637 37.74 -2.22 1.30
CA GLY A 637 37.59 -1.50 2.56
C GLY A 637 36.52 -2.07 3.50
N ARG A 638 35.86 -3.18 3.12
CA ARG A 638 34.93 -3.97 3.95
C ARG A 638 33.75 -3.16 4.50
N ALA A 639 33.18 -2.29 3.68
CA ALA A 639 32.00 -1.50 4.02
C ALA A 639 30.72 -2.32 3.77
N PRO A 640 29.84 -2.51 4.78
CA PRO A 640 28.58 -3.21 4.60
C PRO A 640 27.58 -2.31 3.86
N VAL A 641 27.12 -2.73 2.68
CA VAL A 641 26.13 -1.98 1.86
C VAL A 641 25.22 -2.93 1.10
N LEU A 642 23.94 -2.58 0.97
CA LEU A 642 22.96 -3.34 0.18
C LEU A 642 22.73 -2.66 -1.16
N ILE A 643 23.18 -3.28 -2.25
CA ILE A 643 22.88 -2.85 -3.60
C ILE A 643 21.64 -3.62 -4.07
N PHE A 644 20.65 -2.92 -4.60
CA PHE A 644 19.58 -3.48 -5.41
C PHE A 644 19.72 -2.94 -6.84
N ALA A 645 19.61 -3.82 -7.83
CA ALA A 645 19.49 -3.44 -9.23
C ALA A 645 18.22 -4.03 -9.84
N GLY A 646 17.58 -3.31 -10.76
CA GLY A 646 16.57 -3.95 -11.59
C GLY A 646 17.19 -4.98 -12.54
N LEU A 647 16.32 -5.75 -13.18
CA LEU A 647 16.63 -6.64 -14.29
C LEU A 647 15.63 -6.39 -15.42
N SER A 648 16.06 -6.61 -16.68
CA SER A 648 15.16 -6.50 -17.82
C SER A 648 13.98 -7.49 -17.71
N PRO A 649 12.73 -7.09 -18.06
CA PRO A 649 11.57 -7.97 -17.93
C PRO A 649 11.68 -9.25 -18.78
N TYR A 650 11.20 -10.38 -18.28
CA TYR A 650 11.26 -11.68 -18.96
C TYR A 650 9.99 -12.04 -19.75
N THR A 651 8.97 -11.18 -19.74
CA THR A 651 7.70 -11.30 -20.49
C THR A 651 7.54 -10.17 -21.51
N ILE A 652 6.87 -10.42 -22.64
CA ILE A 652 6.94 -9.57 -23.85
C ILE A 652 5.57 -9.03 -24.28
N GLU A 653 4.54 -9.87 -24.36
CA GLU A 653 3.23 -9.55 -24.94
C GLU A 653 2.20 -9.01 -23.91
N GLY A 654 2.62 -8.80 -22.66
CA GLY A 654 1.76 -8.32 -21.57
C GLY A 654 1.21 -9.46 -20.71
N GLU A 655 1.91 -10.59 -20.67
CA GLU A 655 1.58 -11.80 -19.91
C GLU A 655 1.56 -11.54 -18.40
N MET A 656 2.27 -10.51 -17.91
CA MET A 656 2.34 -10.11 -16.51
C MET A 656 2.39 -8.58 -16.35
N ARG A 657 1.96 -8.07 -15.18
CA ARG A 657 2.27 -6.67 -14.80
C ARG A 657 3.79 -6.54 -14.75
N GLY A 658 4.35 -5.63 -15.55
CA GLY A 658 5.80 -5.44 -15.66
C GLY A 658 6.46 -5.94 -16.96
N SER A 659 5.73 -6.58 -17.89
CA SER A 659 6.25 -6.95 -19.22
C SER A 659 6.95 -5.80 -19.98
N ARG A 660 7.73 -6.12 -21.01
CA ARG A 660 8.53 -5.13 -21.75
C ARG A 660 7.68 -4.04 -22.41
N THR A 661 7.91 -2.78 -21.99
CA THR A 661 7.24 -1.59 -22.55
C THR A 661 8.13 -0.64 -23.35
N GLU A 662 9.46 -0.78 -23.25
CA GLU A 662 10.43 0.22 -23.71
C GLU A 662 11.62 -0.42 -24.44
N TYR A 663 12.10 0.26 -25.48
CA TYR A 663 13.22 -0.16 -26.34
C TYR A 663 14.44 -0.67 -25.56
N ILE A 664 14.78 0.00 -24.47
CA ILE A 664 15.98 -0.28 -23.66
C ILE A 664 15.99 -1.71 -23.09
N HIS A 665 14.82 -2.31 -22.80
CA HIS A 665 14.71 -3.66 -22.24
C HIS A 665 15.27 -4.75 -23.17
N TRP A 666 15.41 -4.51 -24.46
CA TRP A 666 15.98 -5.49 -25.39
C TRP A 666 17.50 -5.37 -25.54
N ILE A 667 18.07 -4.19 -25.28
CA ILE A 667 19.50 -3.92 -25.48
C ILE A 667 20.31 -3.88 -24.18
N GLN A 668 19.63 -3.86 -23.02
CA GLN A 668 20.22 -4.00 -21.69
C GLN A 668 19.73 -5.27 -20.97
N ASP A 669 19.44 -6.30 -21.74
CA ASP A 669 19.14 -7.64 -21.23
C ASP A 669 20.36 -8.54 -21.46
N VAL A 670 21.18 -8.67 -20.41
CA VAL A 670 22.46 -9.41 -20.45
C VAL A 670 22.32 -10.79 -19.80
N PRO A 671 22.97 -11.85 -20.32
CA PRO A 671 22.74 -13.22 -19.85
C PRO A 671 22.99 -13.49 -18.36
N ASP A 672 23.90 -12.74 -17.71
CA ASP A 672 24.16 -12.87 -16.27
C ASP A 672 24.69 -11.56 -15.64
N GLN A 673 23.79 -10.59 -15.42
CA GLN A 673 24.11 -9.25 -14.90
C GLN A 673 24.95 -9.27 -13.61
N LYS A 674 24.73 -10.23 -12.69
CA LYS A 674 25.48 -10.29 -11.43
C LYS A 674 26.98 -10.57 -11.62
N GLN A 675 27.42 -11.16 -12.74
CA GLN A 675 28.85 -11.43 -12.98
C GLN A 675 29.69 -10.14 -13.03
N ILE A 676 29.07 -9.00 -13.37
CA ILE A 676 29.70 -7.67 -13.36
C ILE A 676 30.29 -7.35 -11.97
N VAL A 677 29.62 -7.76 -10.89
CA VAL A 677 29.96 -7.40 -9.49
C VAL A 677 30.25 -8.59 -8.57
N ALA A 678 30.00 -9.83 -9.01
CA ALA A 678 30.01 -11.02 -8.15
C ALA A 678 31.33 -11.24 -7.39
N GLN A 679 32.48 -10.95 -8.00
CA GLN A 679 33.81 -11.11 -7.37
C GLN A 679 34.03 -10.19 -6.15
N TYR A 680 33.28 -9.09 -6.05
CA TYR A 680 33.37 -8.10 -4.97
C TYR A 680 32.29 -8.29 -3.89
N CYS A 681 31.16 -8.93 -4.23
CA CYS A 681 30.02 -9.06 -3.33
C CYS A 681 30.14 -10.27 -2.39
N ARG A 682 29.75 -10.10 -1.12
CA ARG A 682 29.66 -11.21 -0.14
C ARG A 682 28.48 -12.14 -0.41
N TYR A 683 27.46 -11.63 -1.07
CA TYR A 683 26.27 -12.36 -1.50
C TYR A 683 25.69 -11.73 -2.76
N THR A 684 25.20 -12.56 -3.68
CA THR A 684 24.38 -12.14 -4.81
C THR A 684 23.08 -12.95 -4.81
N GLY A 685 21.93 -12.32 -5.11
CA GLY A 685 20.63 -12.99 -5.04
C GLY A 685 19.58 -12.37 -5.95
N GLU A 686 18.86 -13.22 -6.67
CA GLU A 686 17.79 -12.83 -7.61
C GLU A 686 16.41 -12.96 -6.95
N ILE A 687 15.63 -11.89 -6.94
CA ILE A 687 14.26 -11.89 -6.39
C ILE A 687 13.33 -12.60 -7.39
N LYS A 688 13.22 -13.92 -7.17
CA LYS A 688 12.33 -14.88 -7.85
C LYS A 688 10.85 -14.49 -7.94
N THR A 689 10.40 -13.90 -6.83
CA THR A 689 9.00 -13.72 -6.43
C THR A 689 8.99 -12.80 -5.23
N GLY A 690 7.92 -12.02 -5.06
CA GLY A 690 7.73 -11.19 -3.87
C GLY A 690 7.53 -11.97 -2.56
N LYS A 691 7.07 -13.23 -2.65
CA LYS A 691 6.63 -14.03 -1.48
C LYS A 691 7.68 -14.25 -0.40
N ASN A 692 8.96 -14.12 -0.73
CA ASN A 692 10.07 -14.21 0.22
C ASN A 692 11.04 -13.01 0.17
N VAL A 693 10.62 -11.87 -0.41
CA VAL A 693 11.48 -10.70 -0.60
C VAL A 693 12.08 -10.18 0.72
N LYS A 694 11.31 -10.18 1.81
CA LYS A 694 11.82 -9.78 3.13
C LYS A 694 12.93 -10.71 3.60
N GLN A 695 12.79 -12.02 3.40
CA GLN A 695 13.79 -13.02 3.77
C GLN A 695 15.05 -12.89 2.91
N MET A 696 14.92 -12.52 1.63
CA MET A 696 16.06 -12.26 0.76
C MET A 696 16.85 -11.02 1.17
N VAL A 697 16.17 -9.91 1.51
CA VAL A 697 16.79 -8.70 2.06
C VAL A 697 17.57 -9.01 3.33
N ASN A 698 16.94 -9.63 4.32
CA ASN A 698 17.60 -9.91 5.60
C ASN A 698 18.72 -10.96 5.46
N ARG A 699 18.57 -11.95 4.56
CA ARG A 699 19.67 -12.87 4.20
C ARG A 699 20.86 -12.12 3.60
N ALA A 700 20.63 -11.17 2.69
CA ALA A 700 21.71 -10.38 2.11
C ALA A 700 22.41 -9.55 3.19
N LEU A 701 21.66 -8.93 4.10
CA LEU A 701 22.22 -8.14 5.20
C LEU A 701 23.04 -8.97 6.19
N ASN A 702 22.66 -10.22 6.48
CA ASN A 702 23.52 -11.15 7.24
C ASN A 702 24.90 -11.31 6.61
N PHE A 703 25.00 -11.46 5.27
CA PHE A 703 26.28 -11.55 4.57
C PHE A 703 27.03 -10.21 4.49
N ALA A 704 26.32 -9.08 4.39
CA ALA A 704 26.95 -7.77 4.38
C ALA A 704 27.63 -7.45 5.72
N MET A 705 26.98 -7.86 6.83
CA MET A 705 27.34 -7.50 8.20
C MET A 705 28.21 -8.53 8.94
N SER A 706 28.25 -9.78 8.48
CA SER A 706 29.16 -10.80 9.02
C SER A 706 30.56 -10.65 8.45
N ASP A 707 31.60 -11.00 9.22
CA ASP A 707 32.96 -10.85 8.73
C ASP A 707 33.41 -11.93 7.73
N PRO A 708 34.19 -11.57 6.69
CA PRO A 708 34.61 -10.20 6.35
C PRO A 708 33.47 -9.38 5.72
N LYS A 709 33.11 -8.25 6.34
CA LYS A 709 32.03 -7.36 5.86
C LYS A 709 32.26 -6.89 4.42
N GLY A 710 31.19 -6.49 3.73
CA GLY A 710 31.28 -5.98 2.36
C GLY A 710 29.93 -5.77 1.66
N PRO A 711 29.95 -5.43 0.36
CA PRO A 711 28.75 -5.19 -0.42
C PRO A 711 27.99 -6.50 -0.68
N VAL A 712 26.67 -6.40 -0.78
CA VAL A 712 25.79 -7.48 -1.25
C VAL A 712 24.85 -6.96 -2.31
N TYR A 713 24.50 -7.82 -3.26
CA TYR A 713 23.80 -7.43 -4.48
C TYR A 713 22.53 -8.26 -4.68
N LEU A 714 21.39 -7.63 -4.48
CA LEU A 714 20.09 -8.16 -4.87
C LEU A 714 19.71 -7.62 -6.25
N TYR A 715 19.01 -8.42 -7.03
CA TYR A 715 18.47 -7.96 -8.31
C TYR A 715 17.12 -8.60 -8.63
N GLY A 716 16.25 -7.90 -9.37
CA GLY A 716 14.90 -8.39 -9.67
C GLY A 716 14.29 -7.74 -10.90
N ALA A 717 13.61 -8.54 -11.73
CA ALA A 717 12.86 -8.05 -12.88
C ALA A 717 11.58 -7.32 -12.43
N ARG A 718 10.96 -6.56 -13.34
CA ARG A 718 9.70 -5.85 -13.02
C ARG A 718 8.62 -6.82 -12.54
N GLU A 719 8.41 -7.95 -13.22
CA GLU A 719 7.33 -8.90 -12.95
C GLU A 719 7.27 -9.43 -11.50
N PRO A 720 8.35 -9.95 -10.89
CA PRO A 720 8.34 -10.37 -9.49
C PRO A 720 8.30 -9.19 -8.50
N MET A 721 8.81 -8.01 -8.90
CA MET A 721 8.76 -6.79 -8.08
C MET A 721 7.37 -6.11 -8.11
N GLU A 722 6.60 -6.41 -9.17
CA GLU A 722 5.19 -6.11 -9.38
C GLU A 722 4.26 -7.20 -8.81
N GLU A 723 4.77 -8.24 -8.15
CA GLU A 723 3.90 -9.27 -7.55
C GLU A 723 3.08 -8.66 -6.40
N ASP A 724 1.76 -8.87 -6.44
CA ASP A 724 0.82 -8.47 -5.40
C ASP A 724 0.85 -9.49 -4.24
N LEU A 725 1.01 -9.00 -3.01
CA LEU A 725 1.25 -9.79 -1.81
C LEU A 725 0.34 -9.39 -0.65
N GLU A 726 -0.05 -10.36 0.18
CA GLU A 726 -0.59 -10.05 1.51
C GLU A 726 0.54 -9.53 2.43
N PRO A 727 0.33 -8.43 3.19
CA PRO A 727 1.34 -7.91 4.11
C PRO A 727 1.77 -8.92 5.19
N TYR A 728 3.07 -9.15 5.29
CA TYR A 728 3.68 -10.07 6.26
C TYR A 728 4.89 -9.44 6.95
N LYS A 729 5.30 -10.01 8.08
CA LYS A 729 6.44 -9.52 8.87
C LYS A 729 7.43 -10.64 9.16
N LEU A 730 8.68 -10.23 9.38
CA LEU A 730 9.71 -11.09 9.95
C LEU A 730 10.01 -10.64 11.37
N ASP A 731 10.35 -11.59 12.24
CA ASP A 731 10.99 -11.28 13.51
C ASP A 731 12.48 -11.03 13.25
N GLN A 732 12.89 -9.78 13.43
CA GLN A 732 14.25 -9.29 13.22
C GLN A 732 15.27 -9.93 14.17
N ALA A 733 14.83 -10.51 15.30
CA ALA A 733 15.72 -11.19 16.26
C ALA A 733 16.43 -12.42 15.68
N PHE A 734 15.94 -12.99 14.57
CA PHE A 734 16.57 -14.14 13.89
C PHE A 734 17.55 -13.76 12.77
N TRP A 735 17.75 -12.45 12.49
CA TRP A 735 18.56 -11.94 11.38
C TRP A 735 19.77 -11.15 11.88
N ASN A 736 20.42 -11.65 12.92
CA ASN A 736 21.67 -11.11 13.43
C ASN A 736 22.88 -11.60 12.62
N PRO A 737 23.97 -10.81 12.51
CA PRO A 737 25.23 -11.26 11.91
C PRO A 737 25.88 -12.42 12.68
N VAL A 738 26.88 -13.07 12.06
CA VAL A 738 27.72 -14.06 12.74
C VAL A 738 28.60 -13.39 13.78
N GLU A 739 28.57 -13.89 15.01
CA GLU A 739 29.38 -13.41 16.13
C GLU A 739 30.90 -13.52 15.86
N PRO A 740 31.71 -12.53 16.27
CA PRO A 740 33.16 -12.51 16.04
C PRO A 740 33.91 -13.63 16.79
N PRO A 741 34.87 -14.32 16.15
CA PRO A 741 35.71 -15.33 16.81
C PRO A 741 36.82 -14.69 17.66
N ALA A 742 37.08 -15.26 18.84
CA ALA A 742 38.18 -14.85 19.73
C ALA A 742 39.46 -15.68 19.53
N LEU A 743 40.59 -15.24 20.08
CA LEU A 743 41.82 -16.06 20.11
C LEU A 743 41.66 -17.26 21.05
N ALA A 744 42.18 -18.42 20.62
CA ALA A 744 42.32 -19.58 21.49
C ALA A 744 43.32 -19.28 22.64
N PRO A 745 43.13 -19.79 23.87
CA PRO A 745 43.99 -19.45 25.03
C PRO A 745 45.49 -19.67 24.81
N LYS A 746 45.88 -20.70 24.04
CA LYS A 746 47.29 -20.94 23.67
C LYS A 746 47.86 -19.83 22.79
N ALA A 747 47.05 -19.26 21.87
CA ALA A 747 47.46 -18.15 21.02
C ALA A 747 47.66 -16.88 21.86
N VAL A 748 46.71 -16.56 22.75
CA VAL A 748 46.81 -15.43 23.70
C VAL A 748 48.12 -15.49 24.48
N LYS A 749 48.42 -16.63 25.13
CA LYS A 749 49.69 -16.84 25.83
C LYS A 749 50.91 -16.66 24.92
N THR A 750 50.91 -17.29 23.75
CA THR A 750 52.07 -17.28 22.82
C THR A 750 52.42 -15.86 22.37
N ILE A 751 51.42 -15.04 22.04
CA ILE A 751 51.61 -13.68 21.56
C ILE A 751 51.95 -12.74 22.73
N ALA A 752 51.29 -12.89 23.89
CA ALA A 752 51.57 -12.11 25.10
C ALA A 752 53.01 -12.31 25.59
N ASP A 753 53.46 -13.57 25.71
CA ASP A 753 54.85 -13.89 26.09
C ASP A 753 55.84 -13.25 25.11
N ALA A 754 55.57 -13.32 23.80
CA ALA A 754 56.42 -12.75 22.77
C ALA A 754 56.50 -11.21 22.85
N LEU A 755 55.36 -10.53 22.99
CA LEU A 755 55.29 -9.05 23.08
C LEU A 755 56.01 -8.51 24.31
N VAL A 756 55.88 -9.15 25.47
CA VAL A 756 56.52 -8.69 26.73
C VAL A 756 58.04 -8.92 26.73
N THR A 757 58.49 -10.01 26.10
CA THR A 757 59.92 -10.39 26.02
C THR A 757 60.69 -9.68 24.90
N ALA A 758 60.02 -9.18 23.86
CA ALA A 758 60.61 -8.49 22.72
C ALA A 758 61.48 -7.28 23.09
N ALA A 759 62.63 -7.10 22.44
CA ALA A 759 63.45 -5.90 22.60
C ALA A 759 62.81 -4.68 21.92
N GLU A 760 62.23 -4.87 20.73
CA GLU A 760 61.64 -3.82 19.90
C GLU A 760 60.25 -4.23 19.34
N PRO A 761 59.25 -4.50 20.20
CA PRO A 761 57.94 -4.99 19.77
C PRO A 761 57.22 -4.00 18.85
N LEU A 762 56.57 -4.54 17.82
CA LEU A 762 55.82 -3.79 16.82
C LEU A 762 54.43 -4.42 16.59
N ILE A 763 53.38 -3.61 16.62
CA ILE A 763 52.10 -3.93 15.99
C ILE A 763 52.03 -3.22 14.64
N ILE A 764 51.63 -3.96 13.61
CA ILE A 764 51.27 -3.41 12.30
C ILE A 764 49.77 -3.58 12.11
N THR A 765 49.07 -2.49 11.82
CA THR A 765 47.62 -2.45 11.57
C THR A 765 47.33 -1.75 10.24
N GLY A 766 46.14 -1.95 9.66
CA GLY A 766 45.72 -1.21 8.46
C GLY A 766 44.24 -0.83 8.39
N TYR A 767 43.37 -1.55 9.10
CA TYR A 767 41.92 -1.30 9.15
C TYR A 767 41.22 -1.72 10.46
N SER A 768 41.96 -1.96 11.55
CA SER A 768 41.36 -2.21 12.87
C SER A 768 40.47 -1.04 13.33
N GLY A 769 40.80 0.18 12.90
CA GLY A 769 40.02 1.40 13.13
C GLY A 769 38.56 1.34 12.68
N ARG A 770 38.18 0.43 11.75
CA ARG A 770 36.77 0.17 11.38
C ARG A 770 35.92 -0.25 12.59
N ASN A 771 36.55 -0.88 13.59
CA ASN A 771 35.96 -1.04 14.91
C ASN A 771 36.57 -0.02 15.87
N HIS A 772 35.84 1.06 16.15
CA HIS A 772 36.30 2.12 17.06
C HIS A 772 36.65 1.62 18.47
N ALA A 773 36.09 0.49 18.92
CA ALA A 773 36.42 -0.12 20.22
C ALA A 773 37.80 -0.81 20.20
N ALA A 774 38.18 -1.45 19.08
CA ALA A 774 39.49 -2.07 18.91
C ALA A 774 40.65 -1.05 19.07
N VAL A 775 40.45 0.20 18.65
CA VAL A 775 41.42 1.30 18.88
C VAL A 775 41.66 1.52 20.39
N GLY A 776 40.61 1.46 21.20
CA GLY A 776 40.70 1.58 22.66
C GLY A 776 41.43 0.40 23.31
N GLU A 777 41.18 -0.82 22.85
CA GLU A 777 41.90 -2.02 23.33
C GLU A 777 43.38 -2.03 22.87
N LEU A 778 43.68 -1.48 21.69
CA LEU A 778 45.05 -1.34 21.19
C LEU A 778 45.86 -0.32 22.02
N VAL A 779 45.23 0.79 22.44
CA VAL A 779 45.86 1.74 23.39
C VAL A 779 46.15 1.05 24.73
N LYS A 780 45.19 0.32 25.30
CA LYS A 780 45.40 -0.45 26.55
C LYS A 780 46.56 -1.45 26.43
N LEU A 781 46.69 -2.12 25.28
CA LEU A 781 47.82 -3.03 25.02
C LEU A 781 49.15 -2.27 24.92
N ALA A 782 49.18 -1.10 24.29
CA ALA A 782 50.37 -0.25 24.19
C ALA A 782 50.81 0.37 25.53
N ASP A 783 49.86 0.72 26.40
CA ASP A 783 50.15 1.13 27.79
C ASP A 783 50.72 -0.04 28.63
N THR A 784 50.24 -1.26 28.35
CA THR A 784 50.59 -2.50 29.07
C THR A 784 51.96 -3.06 28.65
N VAL A 785 52.34 -2.95 27.37
CA VAL A 785 53.59 -3.50 26.82
C VAL A 785 54.65 -2.39 26.66
N PRO A 786 55.66 -2.30 27.54
CA PRO A 786 56.59 -1.17 27.57
C PRO A 786 57.52 -1.14 26.36
N GLY A 787 57.44 -0.06 25.58
CA GLY A 787 58.19 0.10 24.33
C GLY A 787 57.47 -0.39 23.08
N LEU A 788 56.20 -0.82 23.19
CA LEU A 788 55.41 -1.19 22.02
C LEU A 788 55.30 -0.02 21.04
N ARG A 789 55.52 -0.32 19.76
CA ARG A 789 55.34 0.60 18.64
C ARG A 789 54.11 0.17 17.84
N VAL A 790 53.36 1.13 17.30
CA VAL A 790 52.17 0.86 16.48
C VAL A 790 52.31 1.62 15.16
N LEU A 791 52.37 0.86 14.06
CA LEU A 791 52.46 1.35 12.69
C LEU A 791 51.14 1.08 11.97
N ASP A 792 50.61 2.10 11.29
CA ASP A 792 49.51 1.92 10.34
C ASP A 792 50.09 1.79 8.93
N THR A 793 49.70 0.76 8.18
CA THR A 793 50.11 0.53 6.79
C THR A 793 48.95 0.42 5.81
N GLY A 794 47.71 0.60 6.28
CA GLY A 794 46.51 0.61 5.44
C GLY A 794 45.88 1.99 5.29
N GLY A 795 45.83 2.78 6.37
CA GLY A 795 45.31 4.15 6.36
C GLY A 795 43.82 4.28 6.00
N SER A 796 43.09 3.17 6.06
CA SER A 796 41.65 3.11 5.77
C SER A 796 40.83 3.86 6.83
N ASP A 797 41.18 3.68 8.10
CA ASP A 797 40.49 4.24 9.25
C ASP A 797 41.52 4.60 10.33
N MET A 798 41.18 5.48 11.26
CA MET A 798 42.05 5.82 12.40
C MET A 798 42.30 4.58 13.27
N CYS A 799 43.45 3.90 13.10
CA CYS A 799 43.79 2.70 13.86
C CYS A 799 44.49 2.99 15.20
N PHE A 800 45.19 4.13 15.35
CA PHE A 800 45.91 4.45 16.57
C PHE A 800 46.11 5.97 16.78
N PRO A 801 45.88 6.53 18.00
CA PRO A 801 45.86 7.96 18.21
C PRO A 801 47.26 8.61 18.23
N ALA A 802 47.40 9.71 17.49
CA ALA A 802 48.67 10.40 17.29
C ALA A 802 49.25 11.10 18.54
N ASN A 803 48.47 11.24 19.62
CA ASN A 803 48.93 11.77 20.91
C ASN A 803 49.56 10.69 21.81
N HIS A 804 49.57 9.42 21.40
CA HIS A 804 50.18 8.33 22.17
C HIS A 804 51.63 8.05 21.73
N PRO A 805 52.60 7.85 22.65
CA PRO A 805 54.02 7.67 22.32
C PRO A 805 54.35 6.51 21.36
N ALA A 806 53.52 5.48 21.32
CA ALA A 806 53.69 4.34 20.41
C ALA A 806 53.41 4.65 18.92
N TRP A 807 52.83 5.82 18.60
CA TRP A 807 52.36 6.15 17.25
C TRP A 807 53.50 6.37 16.25
N LEU A 808 53.60 5.48 15.27
CA LEU A 808 54.53 5.61 14.14
C LEU A 808 53.91 6.27 12.90
N SER A 809 52.65 6.75 12.96
CA SER A 809 51.90 7.28 11.82
C SER A 809 51.61 6.23 10.74
N LEU A 810 51.06 6.70 9.62
CA LEU A 810 50.68 5.92 8.45
C LEU A 810 51.83 5.87 7.43
N ARG A 811 52.28 4.67 7.04
CA ARG A 811 53.28 4.43 5.99
C ARG A 811 52.92 3.18 5.20
N PHE A 812 52.87 3.23 3.88
CA PHE A 812 52.44 2.09 3.04
C PHE A 812 53.52 0.99 2.93
N GLY A 813 53.74 0.25 4.02
CA GLY A 813 54.59 -0.94 4.05
C GLY A 813 56.10 -0.68 3.92
N VAL A 814 56.55 0.57 4.09
CA VAL A 814 57.96 0.98 4.08
C VAL A 814 58.20 1.90 5.27
N GLU A 815 58.72 1.34 6.37
CA GLU A 815 59.07 2.08 7.58
C GLU A 815 60.20 1.32 8.32
N GLU A 816 61.05 2.03 9.06
CA GLU A 816 62.29 1.45 9.59
C GLU A 816 62.05 0.48 10.76
N SER A 817 60.99 0.68 11.57
CA SER A 817 60.66 -0.22 12.68
C SER A 817 60.41 -1.67 12.24
N ILE A 818 59.94 -1.87 11.00
CA ILE A 818 59.73 -3.17 10.39
C ILE A 818 61.07 -3.94 10.33
N LYS A 819 62.16 -3.26 9.97
CA LYS A 819 63.51 -3.85 9.83
C LYS A 819 64.20 -4.09 11.17
N THR A 820 63.83 -3.37 12.23
CA THR A 820 64.47 -3.49 13.55
C THR A 820 63.73 -4.43 14.50
N ALA A 821 62.41 -4.55 14.35
CA ALA A 821 61.55 -5.36 15.22
C ALA A 821 61.99 -6.84 15.29
N ASP A 822 62.08 -7.37 16.51
CA ASP A 822 62.31 -8.79 16.78
C ASP A 822 61.00 -9.57 16.99
N VAL A 823 59.89 -8.87 17.30
CA VAL A 823 58.54 -9.41 17.34
C VAL A 823 57.57 -8.46 16.62
N ILE A 824 56.81 -8.99 15.67
CA ILE A 824 55.78 -8.25 14.93
C ILE A 824 54.43 -8.97 15.08
N VAL A 825 53.39 -8.24 15.47
CA VAL A 825 52.01 -8.72 15.42
C VAL A 825 51.25 -7.90 14.37
N VAL A 826 50.89 -8.56 13.27
CA VAL A 826 50.06 -7.99 12.21
C VAL A 826 48.59 -8.20 12.59
N ILE A 827 47.82 -7.12 12.71
CA ILE A 827 46.42 -7.12 13.13
C ILE A 827 45.59 -6.37 12.09
N ASP A 828 44.58 -7.00 11.48
CA ASP A 828 43.65 -6.31 10.57
C ASP A 828 44.37 -5.46 9.51
N CYS A 829 45.16 -6.13 8.67
CA CYS A 829 46.08 -5.48 7.73
C CYS A 829 46.28 -6.32 6.46
N ASP A 830 46.11 -5.70 5.29
CA ASP A 830 46.27 -6.37 3.98
C ASP A 830 47.71 -6.33 3.45
N VAL A 831 48.46 -5.24 3.69
CA VAL A 831 49.85 -5.09 3.21
C VAL A 831 50.71 -4.53 4.36
N PRO A 832 51.35 -5.39 5.18
CA PRO A 832 52.16 -4.93 6.31
C PRO A 832 53.55 -4.45 5.89
N TRP A 833 54.09 -4.93 4.77
CA TRP A 833 55.33 -4.44 4.16
C TRP A 833 55.42 -4.78 2.67
N ILE A 834 56.26 -4.05 1.94
CA ILE A 834 56.54 -4.29 0.52
C ILE A 834 57.92 -4.95 0.39
N ASN A 835 57.97 -6.28 0.21
CA ASN A 835 59.21 -7.08 0.28
C ASN A 835 60.40 -6.56 -0.55
N THR A 836 60.16 -5.88 -1.68
CA THR A 836 61.21 -5.30 -2.54
C THR A 836 61.81 -3.98 -2.02
N GLN A 837 61.19 -3.36 -1.01
CA GLN A 837 61.57 -2.06 -0.44
C GLN A 837 61.83 -2.15 1.08
N CYS A 838 61.05 -2.95 1.79
CA CYS A 838 61.19 -3.20 3.21
C CYS A 838 60.77 -4.64 3.56
N HIS A 839 61.54 -5.30 4.42
CA HIS A 839 61.24 -6.63 4.93
C HIS A 839 61.55 -6.69 6.44
N PRO A 840 60.84 -7.55 7.20
CA PRO A 840 61.16 -7.81 8.59
C PRO A 840 62.59 -8.29 8.79
N LYS A 841 63.15 -7.98 9.96
CA LYS A 841 64.44 -8.53 10.41
C LYS A 841 64.50 -10.05 10.25
N GLU A 842 65.64 -10.57 9.81
CA GLU A 842 65.86 -12.02 9.78
C GLU A 842 65.71 -12.61 11.20
N GLY A 843 64.91 -13.66 11.32
CA GLY A 843 64.57 -14.29 12.60
C GLY A 843 63.49 -13.58 13.44
N ALA A 844 62.87 -12.49 12.96
CA ALA A 844 61.75 -11.86 13.65
C ALA A 844 60.56 -12.82 13.84
N LYS A 845 59.97 -12.83 15.04
CA LYS A 845 58.77 -13.62 15.34
C LYS A 845 57.52 -12.87 14.88
N ILE A 846 56.91 -13.36 13.81
CA ILE A 846 55.73 -12.72 13.21
C ILE A 846 54.46 -13.52 13.56
N TYR A 847 53.43 -12.83 14.03
CA TYR A 847 52.10 -13.38 14.27
C TYR A 847 51.06 -12.58 13.46
N HIS A 848 50.03 -13.24 12.95
CA HIS A 848 48.99 -12.60 12.13
C HIS A 848 47.60 -12.88 12.72
N ILE A 849 46.86 -11.82 13.04
CA ILE A 849 45.49 -11.83 13.57
C ILE A 849 44.62 -11.06 12.57
N ASP A 850 43.57 -11.68 12.07
CA ASP A 850 42.68 -11.04 11.09
C ASP A 850 41.36 -11.78 11.01
N THR A 851 40.28 -11.15 10.51
CA THR A 851 39.06 -11.90 10.15
C THR A 851 39.23 -12.69 8.85
N ASP A 852 40.07 -12.21 7.92
CA ASP A 852 40.52 -12.96 6.75
C ASP A 852 42.07 -13.06 6.69
N PRO A 853 42.69 -13.97 7.46
CA PRO A 853 44.15 -14.08 7.52
C PRO A 853 44.78 -14.74 6.29
N LEU A 854 43.96 -15.15 5.30
CA LEU A 854 44.41 -15.71 4.02
C LEU A 854 44.20 -14.75 2.85
N LYS A 855 43.45 -13.65 3.03
CA LYS A 855 43.17 -12.62 2.02
C LYS A 855 42.59 -13.23 0.74
N GLN A 856 41.39 -13.80 0.83
CA GLN A 856 40.76 -14.59 -0.24
C GLN A 856 40.61 -13.85 -1.58
N GLN A 857 40.56 -12.51 -1.56
CA GLN A 857 40.50 -11.66 -2.76
C GLN A 857 41.89 -11.26 -3.33
N MET A 858 43.01 -11.71 -2.74
CA MET A 858 44.37 -11.40 -3.17
C MET A 858 45.08 -12.67 -3.70
N PRO A 859 45.11 -12.91 -5.02
CA PRO A 859 45.61 -14.17 -5.59
C PRO A 859 47.09 -14.50 -5.28
N VAL A 860 47.90 -13.48 -5.01
CA VAL A 860 49.31 -13.62 -4.61
C VAL A 860 49.50 -12.92 -3.27
N PHE A 861 49.30 -13.67 -2.18
CA PHE A 861 49.47 -13.16 -0.83
C PHE A 861 50.12 -14.20 0.10
N TYR A 862 51.14 -13.76 0.85
CA TYR A 862 51.61 -14.44 2.05
C TYR A 862 52.34 -13.47 2.98
N ILE A 863 52.37 -13.81 4.26
CA ILE A 863 53.22 -13.21 5.29
C ILE A 863 54.04 -14.35 5.90
N ASN A 864 55.31 -14.12 6.24
CA ASN A 864 56.18 -15.08 6.94
C ASN A 864 55.82 -15.23 8.44
N ALA A 865 54.53 -15.40 8.74
CA ALA A 865 54.01 -15.56 10.08
C ALA A 865 54.19 -16.99 10.61
N LEU A 866 54.71 -17.10 11.84
CA LEU A 866 54.83 -18.34 12.61
C LEU A 866 53.46 -18.95 12.92
N ALA A 867 52.44 -18.09 13.10
CA ALA A 867 51.06 -18.50 13.24
C ALA A 867 50.11 -17.45 12.65
N ARG A 868 48.96 -17.91 12.16
CA ARG A 868 47.86 -17.12 11.60
C ARG A 868 46.58 -17.49 12.37
N TYR A 869 45.84 -16.48 12.81
CA TYR A 869 44.64 -16.66 13.63
C TYR A 869 43.48 -15.93 12.97
N ARG A 870 42.37 -16.65 12.72
CA ARG A 870 41.10 -16.03 12.37
C ARG A 870 40.43 -15.58 13.66
N ALA A 871 40.54 -14.29 13.98
CA ALA A 871 39.97 -13.68 15.18
C ALA A 871 39.65 -12.20 14.95
N ASP A 872 38.64 -11.69 15.64
CA ASP A 872 38.35 -10.27 15.73
C ASP A 872 39.43 -9.53 16.55
N SER A 873 39.73 -8.29 16.15
CA SER A 873 40.81 -7.51 16.73
C SER A 873 40.46 -6.93 18.10
N GLU A 874 39.23 -6.50 18.37
CA GLU A 874 38.82 -6.01 19.69
C GLU A 874 38.95 -7.12 20.74
N LEU A 875 38.36 -8.29 20.47
CA LEU A 875 38.44 -9.45 21.35
C LEU A 875 39.89 -9.92 21.54
N ALA A 876 40.67 -10.01 20.45
CA ALA A 876 42.08 -10.42 20.53
C ALA A 876 42.92 -9.45 21.37
N LEU A 877 42.79 -8.14 21.15
CA LEU A 877 43.53 -7.11 21.90
C LEU A 877 43.12 -7.12 23.38
N ASN A 878 41.83 -7.24 23.67
CA ASN A 878 41.31 -7.35 25.03
C ASN A 878 41.88 -8.56 25.78
N GLN A 879 41.87 -9.74 25.15
CA GLN A 879 42.45 -10.96 25.69
C GLN A 879 43.95 -10.81 25.97
N LEU A 880 44.70 -10.14 25.08
CA LEU A 880 46.15 -9.97 25.22
C LEU A 880 46.52 -9.08 26.42
N HIS A 881 45.99 -7.85 26.53
CA HIS A 881 46.35 -6.97 27.65
C HIS A 881 45.82 -7.49 28.99
N SER A 882 44.66 -8.15 28.99
CA SER A 882 44.09 -8.78 30.19
C SER A 882 44.94 -9.96 30.66
N TYR A 883 45.45 -10.80 29.74
CA TYR A 883 46.34 -11.90 30.08
C TYR A 883 47.69 -11.43 30.62
N ILE A 884 48.30 -10.41 29.98
CA ILE A 884 49.57 -9.82 30.46
C ILE A 884 49.40 -9.22 31.87
N SER A 885 48.29 -8.52 32.11
CA SER A 885 48.01 -7.87 33.39
C SER A 885 47.75 -8.86 34.53
N SER A 886 47.06 -9.97 34.23
CA SER A 886 46.69 -11.01 35.21
C SER A 886 47.76 -12.07 35.45
N SER A 887 48.66 -12.30 34.48
CA SER A 887 49.79 -13.23 34.62
C SER A 887 50.84 -12.66 35.59
N PRO A 888 51.14 -13.29 36.74
CA PRO A 888 52.07 -12.76 37.73
C PRO A 888 53.48 -12.49 37.17
N ASP A 889 53.98 -13.39 36.32
CA ASP A 889 55.32 -13.30 35.74
C ASP A 889 55.42 -12.17 34.71
N LEU A 890 54.45 -12.09 33.78
CA LEU A 890 54.42 -11.02 32.76
C LEU A 890 54.16 -9.65 33.40
N SER A 891 53.22 -9.56 34.34
CA SER A 891 52.88 -8.34 35.09
C SER A 891 54.04 -7.80 35.94
N LYS A 892 54.98 -8.68 36.34
CA LYS A 892 56.26 -8.31 36.96
C LYS A 892 57.29 -7.86 35.91
N GLN A 893 57.39 -8.57 34.78
CA GLN A 893 58.35 -8.26 33.72
C GLN A 893 58.08 -6.91 33.02
N VAL A 894 56.81 -6.53 32.81
CA VAL A 894 56.46 -5.19 32.27
C VAL A 894 56.76 -4.03 33.25
N LYS A 895 57.16 -4.34 34.48
CA LYS A 895 57.58 -3.37 35.52
C LYS A 895 59.09 -3.44 35.83
N SER A 896 59.87 -4.15 35.01
CA SER A 896 61.33 -4.24 35.17
C SER A 896 62.06 -2.95 34.76
N ALA A 897 63.34 -2.84 35.13
CA ALA A 897 64.18 -1.69 34.77
C ALA A 897 64.39 -1.59 33.25
N GLU A 898 64.54 -2.73 32.57
CA GLU A 898 64.66 -2.82 31.11
C GLU A 898 63.37 -2.36 30.42
N SER A 899 62.21 -2.75 30.97
CA SER A 899 60.90 -2.29 30.52
C SER A 899 60.73 -0.77 30.63
N GLU A 900 61.21 -0.16 31.71
CA GLU A 900 61.18 1.29 31.88
C GLU A 900 62.18 2.00 30.93
N GLN A 901 63.36 1.41 30.69
CA GLN A 901 64.28 1.91 29.67
C GLN A 901 63.64 1.90 28.27
N ARG A 902 62.92 0.82 27.89
CA ARG A 902 62.16 0.76 26.62
C ARG A 902 61.11 1.88 26.54
N ARG A 903 60.38 2.16 27.64
CA ARG A 903 59.41 3.26 27.73
C ARG A 903 60.05 4.63 27.48
N GLN A 904 61.22 4.88 28.05
CA GLN A 904 61.96 6.14 27.89
C GLN A 904 62.49 6.33 26.47
N VAL A 905 63.01 5.27 25.84
CA VAL A 905 63.45 5.30 24.43
C VAL A 905 62.27 5.61 23.50
N LEU A 906 61.11 4.99 23.72
CA LEU A 906 59.90 5.27 22.95
C LEU A 906 59.46 6.73 23.07
N GLN A 907 59.43 7.27 24.29
CA GLN A 907 59.09 8.67 24.56
C GLN A 907 60.06 9.66 23.89
N ALA A 908 61.36 9.36 23.86
CA ALA A 908 62.35 10.19 23.17
C ALA A 908 62.16 10.15 21.64
N SER A 909 61.90 8.96 21.08
CA SER A 909 61.59 8.78 19.65
C SER A 909 60.34 9.56 19.23
N TYR A 910 59.27 9.47 20.02
CA TYR A 910 58.01 10.19 19.79
C TYR A 910 58.19 11.71 19.79
N LYS A 911 58.90 12.27 20.79
CA LYS A 911 59.22 13.71 20.83
C LYS A 911 60.01 14.17 19.60
N LYS A 912 60.99 13.36 19.16
CA LYS A 912 61.75 13.63 17.92
C LYS A 912 60.84 13.62 16.69
N LYS A 913 59.93 12.64 16.57
CA LYS A 913 58.95 12.54 15.48
C LYS A 913 58.07 13.78 15.39
N LEU A 914 57.48 14.24 16.50
CA LEU A 914 56.66 15.45 16.52
C LEU A 914 57.45 16.69 16.08
N ALA A 915 58.68 16.87 16.59
CA ALA A 915 59.53 17.98 16.19
C ALA A 915 59.90 17.94 14.68
N THR A 916 60.14 16.75 14.12
CA THR A 916 60.33 16.58 12.67
C THR A 916 59.09 17.00 11.90
N ILE A 917 57.91 16.53 12.29
CA ILE A 917 56.64 16.87 11.63
C ILE A 917 56.37 18.38 11.66
N GLU A 918 56.54 19.02 12.81
CA GLU A 918 56.41 20.47 12.96
C GLU A 918 57.41 21.24 12.09
N SER A 919 58.66 20.75 12.00
CA SER A 919 59.70 21.39 11.17
C SER A 919 59.40 21.41 9.67
N LEU A 920 58.56 20.48 9.19
CA LEU A 920 58.11 20.39 7.79
C LEU A 920 56.93 21.32 7.46
N ALA A 921 56.23 21.86 8.48
CA ALA A 921 55.08 22.74 8.31
C ALA A 921 55.51 24.21 8.09
N LYS A 922 56.37 24.46 7.09
CA LYS A 922 56.91 25.79 6.77
C LYS A 922 56.54 26.22 5.34
N PRO A 923 56.30 27.52 5.11
CA PRO A 923 56.14 28.05 3.76
C PRO A 923 57.47 28.08 3.01
N GLY A 924 57.43 28.23 1.69
CA GLY A 924 58.61 28.54 0.88
C GLY A 924 59.02 30.00 1.00
N ASP A 925 60.31 30.29 0.80
CA ASP A 925 60.87 31.66 0.83
C ASP A 925 60.27 32.58 -0.27
N ASP A 926 59.69 31.98 -1.31
CA ASP A 926 58.98 32.62 -2.43
C ASP A 926 57.49 32.87 -2.15
N GLY A 927 57.00 32.58 -0.94
CA GLY A 927 55.58 32.69 -0.57
C GLY A 927 54.70 31.54 -1.08
N SER A 928 55.28 30.50 -1.68
CA SER A 928 54.59 29.25 -2.00
C SER A 928 54.40 28.37 -0.75
N TYR A 929 53.65 27.28 -0.88
CA TYR A 929 53.48 26.30 0.19
C TYR A 929 53.36 24.87 -0.33
N GLY A 930 53.94 23.92 0.41
CA GLY A 930 53.78 22.49 0.18
C GLY A 930 52.65 21.88 1.01
N ALA A 931 52.37 20.59 0.78
CA ALA A 931 51.30 19.85 1.47
C ALA A 931 51.41 19.92 3.00
N SER A 932 52.61 19.81 3.57
CA SER A 932 52.82 19.86 5.02
C SER A 932 52.36 21.18 5.64
N TYR A 933 52.67 22.32 5.02
CA TYR A 933 52.21 23.63 5.48
C TYR A 933 50.69 23.73 5.36
N LEU A 934 50.13 23.44 4.17
CA LEU A 934 48.68 23.48 3.92
C LEU A 934 47.89 22.70 4.96
N ILE A 935 48.24 21.43 5.20
CA ILE A 935 47.48 20.57 6.11
C ILE A 935 47.62 21.01 7.57
N SER A 936 48.78 21.54 7.98
CA SER A 936 48.92 22.15 9.31
C SER A 936 47.94 23.32 9.52
N ARG A 937 47.69 24.12 8.47
CA ARG A 937 46.72 25.23 8.49
C ARG A 937 45.29 24.74 8.46
N VAL A 938 44.98 23.73 7.64
CA VAL A 938 43.65 23.09 7.59
C VAL A 938 43.28 22.50 8.95
N ARG A 939 44.17 21.72 9.58
CA ARG A 939 43.95 21.19 10.94
C ARG A 939 43.70 22.30 11.98
N LYS A 940 44.42 23.42 11.88
CA LYS A 940 44.28 24.55 12.81
C LYS A 940 43.00 25.36 12.60
N ALA A 941 42.46 25.40 11.37
CA ALA A 941 41.26 26.16 11.02
C ALA A 941 39.96 25.37 11.28
N CYS A 942 39.96 24.07 11.02
CA CYS A 942 38.80 23.21 11.24
C CYS A 942 38.54 22.93 12.74
N PRO A 943 37.31 22.57 13.14
CA PRO A 943 37.00 22.10 14.50
C PRO A 943 37.86 20.90 14.93
N GLN A 944 38.17 20.80 16.22
CA GLN A 944 39.05 19.75 16.76
C GLN A 944 38.48 18.33 16.60
N ASP A 945 37.17 18.20 16.49
CA ASP A 945 36.41 16.95 16.29
C ASP A 945 35.95 16.74 14.83
N THR A 946 36.65 17.38 13.88
CA THR A 946 36.43 17.18 12.43
C THR A 946 36.66 15.73 12.01
N ILE A 947 35.77 15.21 11.16
CA ILE A 947 35.97 13.96 10.45
C ILE A 947 36.66 14.26 9.11
N TRP A 948 37.79 13.61 8.88
CA TRP A 948 38.65 13.76 7.71
C TRP A 948 38.35 12.63 6.72
N ALA A 949 37.75 12.96 5.57
CA ALA A 949 37.53 12.03 4.46
C ALA A 949 38.71 12.13 3.49
N ILE A 950 39.59 11.14 3.46
CA ILE A 950 40.92 11.23 2.85
C ILE A 950 41.01 10.45 1.54
N GLU A 951 41.51 11.08 0.48
CA GLU A 951 41.88 10.44 -0.79
C GLU A 951 43.05 11.19 -1.46
N SER A 952 44.11 11.38 -0.68
CA SER A 952 45.30 12.18 -1.02
C SER A 952 46.41 11.44 -1.77
N VAL A 953 46.27 10.13 -2.00
CA VAL A 953 47.20 9.23 -2.74
C VAL A 953 48.68 9.48 -2.37
N THR A 954 49.45 10.17 -3.22
CA THR A 954 50.90 10.41 -3.02
C THR A 954 51.23 11.33 -1.85
N ASN A 955 50.27 12.15 -1.40
CA ASN A 955 50.43 13.09 -0.29
C ASN A 955 50.05 12.50 1.08
N THR A 956 49.52 11.27 1.12
CA THR A 956 48.87 10.69 2.31
C THR A 956 49.74 10.64 3.56
N ALA A 957 51.05 10.38 3.43
CA ALA A 957 51.97 10.41 4.57
C ALA A 957 52.09 11.82 5.18
N PHE A 958 52.17 12.88 4.37
CA PHE A 958 52.18 14.27 4.83
C PHE A 958 50.85 14.67 5.46
N VAL A 959 49.73 14.22 4.88
CA VAL A 959 48.39 14.48 5.42
C VAL A 959 48.23 13.83 6.79
N ALA A 960 48.58 12.54 6.93
CA ALA A 960 48.51 11.82 8.20
C ALA A 960 49.41 12.44 9.29
N ASP A 961 50.67 12.73 8.93
CA ASP A 961 51.64 13.35 9.83
C ASP A 961 51.20 14.73 10.33
N GLN A 962 50.54 15.54 9.51
CA GLN A 962 50.09 16.88 9.92
C GLN A 962 48.71 16.89 10.60
N ILE A 963 47.75 16.08 10.12
CA ILE A 963 46.42 15.93 10.74
C ILE A 963 46.53 15.35 12.16
N GLN A 964 47.40 14.34 12.36
CA GLN A 964 47.61 13.69 13.66
C GLN A 964 46.28 13.33 14.34
N ALA A 965 45.48 12.48 13.68
CA ALA A 965 44.17 12.07 14.19
C ALA A 965 44.30 11.42 15.58
N THR A 966 43.44 11.83 16.52
CA THR A 966 43.44 11.36 17.92
C THR A 966 42.10 10.76 18.36
N ILE A 967 41.05 10.89 17.55
CA ILE A 967 39.69 10.44 17.88
C ILE A 967 39.34 9.26 16.95
N PRO A 968 38.94 8.08 17.47
CA PRO A 968 38.49 6.96 16.63
C PRO A 968 37.36 7.40 15.69
N GLY A 969 37.41 6.97 14.43
CA GLY A 969 36.45 7.39 13.40
C GLY A 969 36.64 8.82 12.86
N SER A 970 37.65 9.58 13.31
CA SER A 970 37.92 10.92 12.75
C SER A 970 38.74 10.91 11.46
N TRP A 971 39.32 9.79 11.06
CA TRP A 971 40.01 9.63 9.76
C TRP A 971 39.36 8.45 9.05
N ILE A 972 38.86 8.67 7.82
CA ILE A 972 38.16 7.67 7.02
C ILE A 972 38.61 7.78 5.55
N ASN A 973 38.91 6.64 4.95
CA ASN A 973 39.29 6.43 3.56
C ASN A 973 38.55 5.17 3.04
N CYS A 974 38.44 5.03 1.72
CA CYS A 974 37.78 3.90 1.07
C CYS A 974 38.40 2.52 1.35
N GLY A 975 39.66 2.43 1.80
CA GLY A 975 40.38 1.17 2.03
C GLY A 975 40.56 0.29 0.78
N GLY A 976 40.24 0.81 -0.40
CA GLY A 976 40.41 0.16 -1.70
C GLY A 976 41.36 0.94 -2.61
N GLY A 977 41.51 0.44 -3.85
CA GLY A 977 42.38 1.05 -4.86
C GLY A 977 41.63 1.91 -5.89
N GLY A 978 40.30 1.99 -5.79
CA GLY A 978 39.45 2.72 -6.72
C GLY A 978 39.45 4.21 -6.43
N LEU A 979 39.88 5.02 -7.40
CA LEU A 979 39.92 6.47 -7.25
C LEU A 979 38.53 7.10 -7.46
N GLY A 980 38.22 8.15 -6.69
CA GLY A 980 37.00 8.94 -6.77
C GLY A 980 36.01 8.73 -5.62
N TRP A 981 36.33 7.92 -4.61
CA TRP A 981 35.41 7.61 -3.52
C TRP A 981 35.06 8.84 -2.67
N SER A 982 36.03 9.71 -2.39
CA SER A 982 35.92 10.69 -1.30
C SER A 982 34.84 11.75 -1.50
N GLY A 983 34.44 12.04 -2.73
CA GLY A 983 33.35 12.98 -3.01
C GLY A 983 32.01 12.47 -2.48
N GLY A 984 31.59 11.27 -2.89
CA GLY A 984 30.40 10.63 -2.33
C GLY A 984 30.60 10.23 -0.87
N GLY A 985 31.77 9.70 -0.51
CA GLY A 985 32.13 9.28 0.84
C GLY A 985 31.95 10.39 1.88
N ALA A 986 32.46 11.60 1.61
CA ALA A 986 32.33 12.75 2.50
C ALA A 986 30.87 13.16 2.75
N LEU A 987 30.02 13.13 1.71
CA LEU A 987 28.58 13.40 1.86
C LEU A 987 27.88 12.30 2.67
N GLY A 988 28.26 11.04 2.46
CA GLY A 988 27.77 9.89 3.24
C GLY A 988 28.11 10.00 4.73
N ILE A 989 29.38 10.31 5.04
CA ILE A 989 29.89 10.56 6.39
C ILE A 989 29.14 11.73 7.04
N LYS A 990 28.91 12.83 6.31
CA LYS A 990 28.16 13.99 6.81
C LYS A 990 26.70 13.64 7.13
N LEU A 991 26.00 12.96 6.22
CA LEU A 991 24.64 12.47 6.44
C LEU A 991 24.54 11.55 7.66
N ALA A 992 25.48 10.61 7.81
CA ALA A 992 25.56 9.73 8.97
C ALA A 992 25.77 10.50 10.28
N SER A 993 26.67 11.49 10.29
CA SER A 993 26.93 12.31 11.47
C SER A 993 25.72 13.18 11.85
N ASP A 994 25.02 13.75 10.87
CA ASP A 994 23.81 14.54 11.12
C ASP A 994 22.64 13.67 11.58
N HIS A 995 22.45 12.47 10.99
CA HIS A 995 21.41 11.52 11.39
C HIS A 995 21.62 10.94 12.79
N THR A 996 22.86 10.64 13.17
CA THR A 996 23.23 10.22 14.53
C THR A 996 23.18 11.36 15.56
N GLY A 997 22.88 12.59 15.14
CA GLY A 997 22.81 13.77 16.00
C GLY A 997 24.16 14.36 16.39
N SER A 998 25.28 13.76 15.96
CA SER A 998 26.64 14.22 16.29
C SER A 998 27.06 15.48 15.52
N LYS A 999 26.44 15.72 14.35
CA LYS A 999 26.54 16.94 13.52
C LYS A 999 27.96 17.47 13.28
N LYS A 1000 28.93 16.57 13.14
CA LYS A 1000 30.35 16.89 12.98
C LYS A 1000 30.61 17.70 11.70
N PHE A 1001 31.70 18.46 11.76
CA PHE A 1001 32.31 19.06 10.58
C PHE A 1001 33.01 17.97 9.79
N VAL A 1002 32.84 17.96 8.47
CA VAL A 1002 33.46 16.97 7.58
C VAL A 1002 34.34 17.69 6.56
N CYS A 1003 35.60 17.28 6.49
CA CYS A 1003 36.58 17.82 5.57
C CYS A 1003 37.08 16.72 4.63
N GLN A 1004 36.74 16.82 3.34
CA GLN A 1004 37.33 16.05 2.27
C GLN A 1004 38.73 16.60 1.96
N ILE A 1005 39.76 15.76 1.97
CA ILE A 1005 41.13 16.09 1.53
C ILE A 1005 41.47 15.15 0.39
N VAL A 1006 41.57 15.68 -0.82
CA VAL A 1006 41.53 14.92 -2.07
C VAL A 1006 42.62 15.42 -3.03
N GLY A 1007 43.24 14.53 -3.79
CA GLY A 1007 44.13 14.92 -4.89
C GLY A 1007 43.37 15.53 -6.06
N ASP A 1008 44.02 16.34 -6.88
CA ASP A 1008 43.46 16.90 -8.11
C ASP A 1008 42.89 15.83 -9.08
N GLY A 1009 43.64 14.74 -9.30
CA GLY A 1009 43.17 13.61 -10.11
C GLY A 1009 42.02 12.83 -9.48
N THR A 1010 42.08 12.59 -8.16
CA THR A 1010 41.01 11.86 -7.46
C THR A 1010 39.74 12.69 -7.34
N TYR A 1011 39.86 14.03 -7.28
CA TYR A 1011 38.74 14.96 -7.36
C TYR A 1011 37.98 14.82 -8.68
N LEU A 1012 38.65 14.72 -9.84
CA LEU A 1012 37.98 14.47 -11.13
C LEU A 1012 37.28 13.12 -11.16
N PHE A 1013 37.96 12.06 -10.71
CA PHE A 1013 37.34 10.74 -10.61
C PHE A 1013 36.13 10.73 -9.68
N SER A 1014 36.02 11.63 -8.71
CA SER A 1014 34.87 11.66 -7.79
C SER A 1014 33.54 12.14 -8.37
N VAL A 1015 33.48 12.40 -9.69
CA VAL A 1015 32.30 12.92 -10.40
C VAL A 1015 31.75 14.18 -9.71
N PRO A 1016 32.58 15.24 -9.59
CA PRO A 1016 32.26 16.42 -8.77
C PRO A 1016 30.98 17.14 -9.22
N GLY A 1017 30.61 17.02 -10.51
CA GLY A 1017 29.32 17.47 -11.04
C GLY A 1017 28.10 16.85 -10.33
N SER A 1018 28.17 15.57 -9.97
CA SER A 1018 27.13 14.88 -9.22
C SER A 1018 27.23 15.21 -7.72
N VAL A 1019 28.45 15.18 -7.15
CA VAL A 1019 28.71 15.44 -5.72
C VAL A 1019 28.16 16.81 -5.28
N TYR A 1020 28.52 17.89 -5.96
CA TYR A 1020 28.10 19.24 -5.52
C TYR A 1020 26.64 19.56 -5.85
N TRP A 1021 26.04 18.91 -6.84
CA TRP A 1021 24.60 18.95 -7.06
C TRP A 1021 23.83 18.27 -5.92
N ILE A 1022 24.25 17.07 -5.49
CA ILE A 1022 23.67 16.35 -4.35
C ILE A 1022 23.84 17.18 -3.06
N SER A 1023 25.06 17.68 -2.80
CA SER A 1023 25.38 18.50 -1.63
C SER A 1023 24.46 19.72 -1.53
N GLN A 1024 24.27 20.46 -2.62
CA GLN A 1024 23.36 21.61 -2.66
C GLN A 1024 21.88 21.21 -2.55
N ARG A 1025 21.44 20.18 -3.27
CA ARG A 1025 20.03 19.75 -3.30
C ARG A 1025 19.53 19.27 -1.94
N TYR A 1026 20.38 18.59 -1.17
CA TYR A 1026 20.01 17.97 0.10
C TYR A 1026 20.55 18.70 1.34
N GLY A 1027 21.28 19.81 1.17
CA GLY A 1027 21.84 20.60 2.26
C GLY A 1027 22.87 19.81 3.07
N ILE A 1028 23.86 19.21 2.40
CA ILE A 1028 24.90 18.37 3.00
C ILE A 1028 26.25 19.12 2.94
N PRO A 1029 26.56 20.00 3.91
CA PRO A 1029 27.74 20.86 3.86
C PRO A 1029 29.03 20.11 4.21
N ILE A 1030 30.01 20.18 3.31
CA ILE A 1030 31.38 19.68 3.50
C ILE A 1030 32.41 20.74 3.09
N LEU A 1031 33.59 20.70 3.71
CA LEU A 1031 34.78 21.40 3.21
C LEU A 1031 35.58 20.46 2.32
N THR A 1032 35.98 20.91 1.14
CA THR A 1032 36.86 20.16 0.24
C THR A 1032 38.15 20.91 -0.01
N ILE A 1033 39.27 20.29 0.34
CA ILE A 1033 40.63 20.76 0.05
C ILE A 1033 41.19 19.91 -1.09
N VAL A 1034 41.36 20.51 -2.27
CA VAL A 1034 41.99 19.86 -3.41
C VAL A 1034 43.50 20.10 -3.36
N LEU A 1035 44.27 19.02 -3.27
CA LEU A 1035 45.73 19.02 -3.26
C LEU A 1035 46.25 19.06 -4.70
N ASN A 1036 46.31 20.26 -5.27
CA ASN A 1036 46.60 20.46 -6.68
C ASN A 1036 48.11 20.49 -6.94
N ASN A 1037 48.64 19.38 -7.46
CA ASN A 1037 50.04 19.22 -7.90
C ASN A 1037 50.16 18.96 -9.41
N LYS A 1038 49.10 19.33 -10.16
CA LYS A 1038 49.00 19.37 -11.62
C LYS A 1038 49.17 18.02 -12.33
N GLY A 1039 48.77 16.92 -11.69
CA GLY A 1039 48.64 15.63 -12.37
C GLY A 1039 49.08 14.39 -11.59
N TRP A 1040 49.12 13.25 -12.29
CA TRP A 1040 49.29 11.93 -11.71
C TRP A 1040 50.74 11.62 -11.32
N ASN A 1041 51.14 12.12 -10.16
CA ASN A 1041 52.46 11.82 -9.58
C ASN A 1041 52.60 10.37 -9.05
N ALA A 1042 51.51 9.61 -8.88
CA ALA A 1042 51.57 8.19 -8.50
C ALA A 1042 52.23 7.30 -9.58
N PRO A 1043 51.78 7.34 -10.86
CA PRO A 1043 52.51 6.78 -11.98
C PRO A 1043 54.00 7.16 -12.04
N ARG A 1044 54.38 8.43 -11.79
CA ARG A 1044 55.80 8.84 -11.75
C ARG A 1044 56.57 8.10 -10.65
N LYS A 1045 56.01 7.98 -9.43
CA LYS A 1045 56.63 7.19 -8.35
C LYS A 1045 56.77 5.71 -8.76
N SER A 1046 55.73 5.08 -9.30
CA SER A 1046 55.78 3.68 -9.75
C SER A 1046 56.80 3.45 -10.88
N LEU A 1047 56.88 4.37 -11.85
CA LEU A 1047 57.88 4.34 -12.92
C LEU A 1047 59.30 4.37 -12.36
N LEU A 1048 59.58 5.22 -11.39
CA LEU A 1048 60.91 5.34 -10.77
C LEU A 1048 61.29 4.12 -9.90
N LEU A 1049 60.32 3.36 -9.39
CA LEU A 1049 60.59 2.09 -8.68
C LEU A 1049 61.03 0.95 -9.62
N VAL A 1050 60.61 0.97 -10.89
CA VAL A 1050 60.89 -0.10 -11.87
C VAL A 1050 61.98 0.30 -12.87
N HIS A 1051 62.00 1.57 -13.27
CA HIS A 1051 62.90 2.14 -14.27
C HIS A 1051 63.58 3.44 -13.77
N PRO A 1052 64.34 3.40 -12.65
CA PRO A 1052 64.97 4.59 -12.05
C PRO A 1052 65.98 5.32 -12.97
N HIS A 1053 66.40 4.67 -14.06
CA HIS A 1053 67.36 5.19 -15.05
C HIS A 1053 66.87 5.05 -16.51
N GLY A 1054 65.63 4.61 -16.73
CA GLY A 1054 65.05 4.47 -18.07
C GLY A 1054 64.69 5.83 -18.68
N GLU A 1055 64.35 5.90 -19.97
CA GLU A 1055 64.05 7.19 -20.62
C GLU A 1055 62.93 7.97 -19.91
N GLY A 1056 61.90 7.28 -19.43
CA GLY A 1056 60.81 7.89 -18.66
C GLY A 1056 61.25 8.56 -17.34
N SER A 1057 62.41 8.21 -16.76
CA SER A 1057 62.92 8.87 -15.56
C SER A 1057 63.58 10.23 -15.83
N LYS A 1058 63.83 10.56 -17.10
CA LYS A 1058 64.62 11.73 -17.53
C LYS A 1058 63.77 12.87 -18.09
N VAL A 1059 62.46 12.66 -18.22
CA VAL A 1059 61.51 13.55 -18.91
C VAL A 1059 60.47 14.16 -17.97
N SER A 1060 59.83 15.23 -18.42
CA SER A 1060 58.78 15.96 -17.69
C SER A 1060 57.50 15.14 -17.47
N ASN A 1061 56.59 15.62 -16.61
CA ASN A 1061 55.24 15.04 -16.47
C ASN A 1061 54.40 15.19 -17.76
N GLU A 1062 54.71 16.19 -18.60
CA GLU A 1062 54.00 16.46 -19.85
C GLU A 1062 54.41 15.45 -20.92
N GLU A 1063 55.71 15.21 -21.11
CA GLU A 1063 56.24 14.16 -21.99
C GLU A 1063 55.80 12.74 -21.56
N LEU A 1064 55.61 12.51 -20.25
CA LEU A 1064 55.05 11.27 -19.72
C LEU A 1064 53.53 11.13 -19.88
N ASN A 1065 52.82 12.15 -20.37
CA ASN A 1065 51.35 12.18 -20.46
C ASN A 1065 50.64 11.96 -19.10
N ILE A 1066 51.24 12.47 -18.02
CA ILE A 1066 50.70 12.44 -16.65
C ILE A 1066 50.50 13.83 -16.04
N SER A 1067 50.83 14.89 -16.79
CA SER A 1067 50.47 16.28 -16.48
C SER A 1067 49.00 16.55 -16.83
N PHE A 1068 48.37 17.43 -16.05
CA PHE A 1068 47.06 17.99 -16.36
C PHE A 1068 47.12 19.44 -16.87
N ALA A 1069 48.28 19.94 -17.31
CA ALA A 1069 48.36 21.26 -17.91
C ALA A 1069 47.62 21.30 -19.28
N PRO A 1070 46.78 22.32 -19.55
CA PRO A 1070 46.34 23.40 -18.65
C PRO A 1070 45.35 22.90 -17.59
N THR A 1071 45.64 23.21 -16.32
CA THR A 1071 44.94 22.67 -15.16
C THR A 1071 43.44 23.00 -15.17
N PRO A 1072 42.54 22.01 -14.96
CA PRO A 1072 41.10 22.25 -14.82
C PRO A 1072 40.75 23.20 -13.66
N ASP A 1073 39.71 24.01 -13.83
CA ASP A 1073 39.15 24.82 -12.73
C ASP A 1073 38.32 23.94 -11.78
N TYR A 1074 38.99 23.27 -10.86
CA TYR A 1074 38.36 22.33 -9.91
C TYR A 1074 37.27 23.01 -9.07
N ALA A 1075 37.54 24.22 -8.59
CA ALA A 1075 36.57 25.02 -7.84
C ALA A 1075 35.39 25.46 -8.72
N GLY A 1076 35.66 25.87 -9.97
CA GLY A 1076 34.63 26.21 -10.96
C GLY A 1076 33.68 25.07 -11.29
N ILE A 1077 34.16 23.82 -11.35
CA ILE A 1077 33.30 22.64 -11.56
C ILE A 1077 32.27 22.50 -10.43
N ALA A 1078 32.68 22.64 -9.17
CA ALA A 1078 31.77 22.62 -8.02
C ALA A 1078 30.77 23.78 -8.07
N ARG A 1079 31.24 24.97 -8.47
CA ARG A 1079 30.40 26.17 -8.63
C ARG A 1079 29.34 26.00 -9.71
N ALA A 1080 29.69 25.43 -10.86
CA ALA A 1080 28.73 25.12 -11.91
C ALA A 1080 27.69 24.08 -11.45
N ALA A 1081 28.15 23.00 -10.84
CA ALA A 1081 27.32 21.88 -10.36
C ALA A 1081 26.29 22.27 -9.28
N SER A 1082 26.67 23.20 -8.40
CA SER A 1082 25.80 23.73 -7.33
C SER A 1082 24.91 24.91 -7.76
N GLY A 1083 24.87 25.26 -9.05
CA GLY A 1083 24.12 26.42 -9.53
C GLY A 1083 24.66 27.77 -9.01
N GLY A 1084 25.96 27.81 -8.67
CA GLY A 1084 26.65 28.99 -8.13
C GLY A 1084 26.62 29.13 -6.61
N ALA A 1085 25.99 28.20 -5.88
CA ALA A 1085 25.76 28.31 -4.44
C ALA A 1085 26.97 27.90 -3.57
N VAL A 1086 27.79 26.93 -4.01
CA VAL A 1086 28.97 26.51 -3.25
C VAL A 1086 30.01 27.64 -3.19
N TRP A 1087 30.69 27.80 -2.06
CA TRP A 1087 31.89 28.64 -2.01
C TRP A 1087 33.00 27.92 -2.79
N ALA A 1088 33.62 28.59 -3.75
CA ALA A 1088 34.57 27.99 -4.67
C ALA A 1088 35.67 28.99 -5.00
N LYS A 1089 36.90 28.74 -4.54
CA LYS A 1089 38.06 29.61 -4.78
C LYS A 1089 39.35 28.79 -4.92
N GLN A 1090 40.36 29.41 -5.50
CA GLN A 1090 41.71 28.88 -5.65
C GLN A 1090 42.67 29.67 -4.75
N ALA A 1091 43.77 29.06 -4.29
CA ALA A 1091 44.84 29.73 -3.57
C ALA A 1091 46.21 29.19 -4.02
N GLY A 1092 47.11 30.05 -4.50
CA GLY A 1092 48.46 29.66 -4.91
C GLY A 1092 49.57 30.17 -3.99
N THR A 1093 49.25 31.11 -3.10
CA THR A 1093 50.20 31.73 -2.16
C THR A 1093 49.78 31.57 -0.71
N VAL A 1094 50.72 31.74 0.22
CA VAL A 1094 50.47 31.72 1.66
C VAL A 1094 49.45 32.81 2.07
N GLU A 1095 49.57 34.01 1.52
CA GLU A 1095 48.65 35.13 1.81
C GLU A 1095 47.21 34.81 1.40
N GLU A 1096 47.02 34.26 0.20
CA GLU A 1096 45.70 33.79 -0.26
C GLU A 1096 45.17 32.68 0.63
N LEU A 1097 46.00 31.68 0.98
CA LEU A 1097 45.59 30.57 1.83
C LEU A 1097 45.16 31.03 3.24
N GLU A 1098 45.93 31.91 3.89
CA GLU A 1098 45.61 32.43 5.22
C GLU A 1098 44.33 33.26 5.24
N ARG A 1099 44.02 33.97 4.15
CA ARG A 1099 42.76 34.71 4.00
C ARG A 1099 41.58 33.81 3.64
N LEU A 1100 41.76 32.86 2.73
CA LEU A 1100 40.67 32.10 2.11
C LEU A 1100 40.23 30.87 2.90
N LEU A 1101 41.13 30.19 3.60
CA LEU A 1101 40.77 29.00 4.38
C LEU A 1101 39.78 29.30 5.53
N PRO A 1102 39.91 30.40 6.31
CA PRO A 1102 38.89 30.77 7.29
C PRO A 1102 37.53 31.08 6.65
N GLU A 1103 37.49 31.79 5.51
CA GLU A 1103 36.24 32.03 4.77
C GLU A 1103 35.53 30.71 4.39
N ALA A 1104 36.29 29.72 3.92
CA ALA A 1104 35.77 28.40 3.55
C ALA A 1104 35.19 27.64 4.75
N VAL A 1105 35.89 27.65 5.90
CA VAL A 1105 35.45 26.97 7.12
C VAL A 1105 34.16 27.59 7.67
N GLU A 1106 34.06 28.92 7.73
CA GLU A 1106 32.85 29.59 8.21
C GLU A 1106 31.67 29.41 7.25
N CYS A 1107 31.90 29.33 5.93
CA CYS A 1107 30.86 28.99 4.96
C CYS A 1107 30.23 27.61 5.25
N VAL A 1108 31.06 26.60 5.52
CA VAL A 1108 30.60 25.23 5.83
C VAL A 1108 29.87 25.17 7.18
N LYS A 1109 30.35 25.89 8.19
CA LYS A 1109 29.60 26.07 9.46
C LYS A 1109 28.25 26.77 9.25
N GLY A 1110 28.18 27.70 8.29
CA GLY A 1110 26.95 28.37 7.86
C GLY A 1110 25.97 27.50 7.06
N GLY A 1111 26.31 26.25 6.74
CA GLY A 1111 25.43 25.31 6.05
C GLY A 1111 25.66 25.18 4.55
N THR A 1112 26.69 25.83 3.99
CA THR A 1112 27.01 25.80 2.55
C THR A 1112 28.37 25.17 2.33
N SER A 1113 28.45 24.13 1.48
CA SER A 1113 29.73 23.50 1.12
C SER A 1113 30.76 24.51 0.57
N ALA A 1114 32.05 24.19 0.76
CA ALA A 1114 33.15 25.01 0.27
C ALA A 1114 34.23 24.15 -0.40
N VAL A 1115 34.75 24.61 -1.55
CA VAL A 1115 35.88 24.00 -2.26
C VAL A 1115 37.02 24.99 -2.34
N LEU A 1116 38.16 24.62 -1.75
CA LEU A 1116 39.42 25.32 -1.88
C LEU A 1116 40.37 24.49 -2.73
N ASP A 1117 40.65 24.99 -3.94
CA ASP A 1117 41.67 24.45 -4.82
C ASP A 1117 43.04 25.02 -4.42
N ALA A 1118 43.87 24.21 -3.79
CA ALA A 1118 45.13 24.63 -3.18
C ALA A 1118 46.31 24.23 -4.07
N HIS A 1119 46.88 25.21 -4.79
CA HIS A 1119 47.96 24.99 -5.74
C HIS A 1119 49.28 24.81 -4.99
N LEU A 1120 49.74 23.57 -4.90
CA LEU A 1120 50.96 23.21 -4.19
C LEU A 1120 52.19 23.70 -4.96
N ASP A 1121 53.17 24.22 -4.22
CA ASP A 1121 54.40 24.80 -4.75
C ASP A 1121 54.18 26.00 -5.71
N GLY A 1122 53.06 26.73 -5.53
CA GLY A 1122 52.77 28.01 -6.19
C GLY A 1122 51.71 27.90 -7.30
N PRO A 1123 51.18 29.04 -7.81
CA PRO A 1123 50.14 29.03 -8.85
C PRO A 1123 50.61 28.44 -10.19
N GLN A 1124 51.92 28.56 -10.49
CA GLN A 1124 52.53 27.86 -11.63
C GLN A 1124 52.82 26.38 -11.34
N GLY A 1125 52.92 26.01 -10.06
CA GLY A 1125 53.37 24.70 -9.60
C GLY A 1125 54.85 24.45 -9.91
N LYS A 1126 55.43 23.41 -9.29
CA LYS A 1126 56.72 22.86 -9.73
C LYS A 1126 56.47 21.61 -10.56
N TYR A 1127 56.94 21.61 -11.79
CA TYR A 1127 57.12 20.37 -12.57
C TYR A 1127 58.37 19.67 -12.04
N PRO A 1128 58.28 18.51 -11.34
CA PRO A 1128 59.44 17.87 -10.74
C PRO A 1128 60.22 17.08 -11.80
N GLY A 1129 60.95 17.78 -12.66
CA GLY A 1129 61.94 17.20 -13.57
C GLY A 1129 63.09 16.56 -12.78
N ASP A 1130 63.67 17.33 -11.85
CA ASP A 1130 64.82 16.91 -11.05
C ASP A 1130 64.42 16.48 -9.63
N LYS A 1131 64.65 15.20 -9.33
CA LYS A 1131 64.51 14.59 -8.00
C LYS A 1131 63.13 14.77 -7.35
N ALA A 1132 62.12 14.10 -7.92
CA ALA A 1132 60.96 13.68 -7.13
C ALA A 1132 61.47 12.83 -5.95
N ALA A 1133 61.43 13.38 -4.74
CA ALA A 1133 61.89 12.67 -3.56
C ALA A 1133 61.07 11.39 -3.38
N LEU A 1134 61.76 10.25 -3.28
CA LEU A 1134 61.19 8.96 -2.90
C LEU A 1134 60.82 8.97 -1.40
N VAL A 1135 59.86 9.81 -1.04
CA VAL A 1135 59.21 9.79 0.26
C VAL A 1135 58.14 8.70 0.22
N GLY A 1136 58.48 7.57 0.83
CA GLY A 1136 57.58 6.52 1.31
C GLY A 1136 57.49 6.61 2.83
#